data_AF-A0A0L6Z8S2-F1
#
_entry.id   AF-A0A0L6Z8S2-F1
#
_cell.length_a   1.000
_cell.length_b   1.000
_cell.length_c   1.000
_cell.angle_alpha   90.00
_cell.angle_beta   90.00
_cell.angle_gamma   90.00
#
_symmetry.space_group_name_H-M   'P 1'
#
loop_
_entity.id
_entity.type
_entity.pdbx_description
1 polymer ?
#
loop_
_entity_poly.entity_id
_entity_poly.type
_entity_poly.pdbx_seq_one_letter_code
_entity_poly.pdbx_strand_id
1 'polypeptide(L)'
;MINKKFIINNKLIIFIFSLVFLLGINIRNASAAEDWQYFEDLGTTLEELLQVTSPQNINIYIEGKYITDISITSNKISGQAGVISIDVNKNESVSRLNVKLEANGGLITKQSDANKIIKSGKTVFNAGFLIDKSDVDYDYDLTFTAYDSSDNVLQAEVFKSKLQIPKEAFKIVDKSNGGKPYTLQQLIENQSLFQTVLKEKIKIKQMLVLDNVSIDFLNNKLLGTTANMEYSFNSTNGLLGTFEACTDTETIVSTLVPGKVICIREKGAPNNYRLIEISKEAAAPKFTIDYLNEKTVEVIPSTIEYSTSKTFSTTVSGSGAKLDLSIYADTGASIYFRYKATTGAMPSKSFELKVPKRPIKLVITANYLTGTTTQKILTTTEYAKDESFISGYNIGEGQEVALEENTDYYFRVKATEKNFKGETLKLTVNGQVPGVPSYTIDYINETTNQVVPTTVEYSYDSQFKGEVFSGNGRKLVLDPGNTTKTLFFRFKGTSSLFPGEALILVIDARPAATSYSIDYENKSTKEILEVTDEYAQDIKFTKGKVAGNGVSYVNLNPDTRDKKLYFRVKATSNSFSGVVQELQIPALPSAPTYAIDFINENIKSVVDEYKIGETGTFIKGNGIDINMSDYLGKNIYFKKSAIADGQFESQTQVIKIPARPKAPAYTIDYNNATTNQVVPSTVEISETDTFASTTAGQGTKLLLYPGISPKTLYFRVKASQNNFVGESSELYVPAAVNAGPVFTINYSEEKTMQPVSSNIEYSYDKDFITGKTVGEGKTLVLIPGKDVYFRYKAGYNSFPSLTTKLTVPSRPRISGNFRVDFENETVLADSDAYVDSRYEYSGDVTFTGTIKNANGGPLPVTSGSNIYIRLRATNADFSSEIYEVMVPQRPEVQNFTIDTVNKTTQQIVPDYVSYKVMNGDVVVKDYTLGNNDLLDISDWNGYTIYFQIKATDTYFKSNEKSVKIEF
;
A
#
# COMPACT_ATOMS: atom_id res chain seq x y z
N MET A 1 -26.91 -18.07 6.37
CA MET A 1 -27.13 -16.99 7.37
C MET A 1 -26.47 -15.73 6.85
N ILE A 2 -27.17 -14.61 7.04
CA ILE A 2 -27.04 -13.32 6.36
C ILE A 2 -26.28 -12.31 7.25
N ASN A 3 -25.67 -11.29 6.62
CA ASN A 3 -25.33 -9.92 7.12
C ASN A 3 -24.05 -9.74 7.97
N LYS A 4 -23.17 -8.74 7.79
CA LYS A 4 -23.25 -7.30 7.37
C LYS A 4 -21.88 -6.86 6.79
N LYS A 5 -21.75 -6.29 5.57
CA LYS A 5 -21.70 -4.85 5.20
C LYS A 5 -21.09 -3.84 6.22
N PHE A 6 -19.96 -3.23 5.82
CA PHE A 6 -19.62 -1.83 6.11
C PHE A 6 -18.95 -1.20 4.87
N ILE A 7 -19.50 -0.08 4.40
CA ILE A 7 -18.98 0.82 3.35
C ILE A 7 -18.89 2.19 4.01
N ILE A 8 -17.72 2.85 3.99
CA ILE A 8 -17.57 4.32 4.04
C ILE A 8 -16.40 4.73 3.10
N ASN A 9 -16.65 5.82 2.38
CA ASN A 9 -15.91 6.40 1.26
C ASN A 9 -14.66 7.24 1.62
N ASN A 10 -13.70 7.21 0.68
CA ASN A 10 -12.96 8.32 0.04
C ASN A 10 -11.67 8.94 0.61
N LYS A 11 -10.68 8.91 -0.31
CA LYS A 11 -9.52 9.81 -0.57
C LYS A 11 -8.26 9.67 0.28
N LEU A 12 -7.26 8.96 -0.27
CA LEU A 12 -5.91 9.52 -0.41
C LEU A 12 -5.16 8.85 -1.57
N ILE A 13 -4.38 9.68 -2.27
CA ILE A 13 -3.71 9.49 -3.55
C ILE A 13 -2.23 9.14 -3.29
N ILE A 14 -1.65 8.30 -4.18
CA ILE A 14 -0.22 8.18 -4.56
C ILE A 14 0.73 7.20 -3.81
N PHE A 15 1.48 6.45 -4.66
CA PHE A 15 2.78 5.76 -4.51
C PHE A 15 2.85 4.33 -3.90
N ILE A 16 3.02 3.31 -4.77
CA ILE A 16 4.27 2.51 -4.96
C ILE A 16 4.01 1.23 -5.79
N PHE A 17 4.86 1.04 -6.81
CA PHE A 17 5.08 -0.15 -7.63
C PHE A 17 5.55 -1.36 -6.78
N SER A 18 4.96 -2.54 -7.01
CA SER A 18 5.68 -3.81 -7.34
C SER A 18 4.94 -5.08 -6.88
N LEU A 19 5.07 -6.09 -7.75
CA LEU A 19 5.20 -7.53 -7.44
C LEU A 19 3.94 -8.42 -7.42
N VAL A 20 3.88 -9.30 -8.42
CA VAL A 20 3.80 -10.79 -8.34
C VAL A 20 2.92 -11.33 -9.49
N PHE A 21 3.60 -11.75 -10.56
CA PHE A 21 3.08 -12.69 -11.55
C PHE A 21 3.78 -14.02 -11.28
N LEU A 22 3.04 -15.05 -10.84
CA LEU A 22 3.51 -16.43 -10.87
C LEU A 22 2.31 -17.38 -10.91
N LEU A 23 1.88 -17.78 -12.10
CA LEU A 23 1.24 -19.07 -12.35
C LEU A 23 1.60 -19.49 -13.78
N GLY A 24 2.61 -20.36 -13.87
CA GLY A 24 3.05 -20.98 -15.10
C GLY A 24 2.07 -22.07 -15.54
N ILE A 25 1.54 -21.93 -16.75
CA ILE A 25 0.93 -23.01 -17.52
C ILE A 25 1.65 -23.06 -18.87
N ASN A 26 2.00 -24.27 -19.26
CA ASN A 26 2.91 -24.67 -20.32
C ASN A 26 2.11 -25.00 -21.59
N ILE A 27 2.37 -24.36 -22.74
CA ILE A 27 1.90 -24.82 -24.07
C ILE A 27 2.98 -24.53 -25.14
N ARG A 28 3.26 -25.56 -25.96
CA ARG A 28 4.12 -25.54 -27.15
C ARG A 28 3.42 -24.96 -28.39
N ASN A 29 4.27 -24.39 -29.25
CA ASN A 29 4.23 -24.26 -30.72
C ASN A 29 3.43 -23.13 -31.42
N ALA A 30 4.23 -22.34 -32.17
CA ALA A 30 4.03 -21.79 -33.51
C ALA A 30 2.94 -20.71 -33.74
N SER A 31 3.39 -19.50 -34.11
CA SER A 31 3.05 -18.87 -35.40
C SER A 31 3.68 -17.48 -35.50
N ALA A 32 4.03 -17.11 -36.74
CA ALA A 32 4.50 -15.79 -37.12
C ALA A 32 3.43 -14.73 -36.83
N ALA A 33 3.85 -13.58 -36.32
CA ALA A 33 3.05 -12.37 -36.29
C ALA A 33 3.95 -11.17 -36.63
N GLU A 34 3.38 -10.33 -37.47
CA GLU A 34 3.95 -9.17 -38.13
C GLU A 34 4.16 -8.03 -37.12
N ASP A 35 5.41 -7.58 -36.98
CA ASP A 35 5.71 -6.34 -36.25
C ASP A 35 5.39 -5.14 -37.15
N TRP A 36 4.31 -4.43 -36.85
CA TRP A 36 4.10 -3.05 -37.26
C TRP A 36 4.67 -2.14 -36.17
N GLN A 37 5.75 -1.41 -36.45
CA GLN A 37 6.21 -0.31 -35.60
C GLN A 37 5.84 1.04 -36.23
N TYR A 38 5.05 1.80 -35.49
CA TYR A 38 4.84 3.24 -35.67
C TYR A 38 6.07 3.98 -35.14
N PHE A 39 6.62 4.91 -35.93
CA PHE A 39 7.62 5.89 -35.46
C PHE A 39 7.04 7.29 -35.63
N GLU A 40 6.71 7.95 -34.52
CA GLU A 40 6.51 9.40 -34.49
C GLU A 40 7.85 10.09 -34.19
N ASP A 41 8.29 10.87 -35.18
CA ASP A 41 8.95 12.17 -35.05
C ASP A 41 10.18 12.26 -34.13
N LEU A 42 11.36 11.89 -34.64
CA LEU A 42 12.63 12.54 -34.30
C LEU A 42 13.58 12.46 -35.51
N GLY A 43 14.01 13.62 -36.01
CA GLY A 43 14.89 13.74 -37.16
C GLY A 43 16.33 13.32 -36.86
N THR A 44 16.78 12.25 -37.52
CA THR A 44 18.19 11.92 -37.80
C THR A 44 18.26 10.94 -38.97
N THR A 45 19.23 11.13 -39.87
CA THR A 45 19.54 10.21 -40.97
C THR A 45 20.14 8.91 -40.43
N LEU A 46 19.44 7.80 -40.66
CA LEU A 46 19.85 6.44 -40.29
C LEU A 46 20.25 5.68 -41.55
N GLU A 47 21.55 5.49 -41.77
CA GLU A 47 22.06 4.39 -42.60
C GLU A 47 22.40 3.24 -41.66
N GLU A 48 21.57 2.19 -41.59
CA GLU A 48 22.02 0.79 -41.73
C GLU A 48 20.91 -0.27 -41.56
N LEU A 49 21.05 -1.32 -42.40
CA LEU A 49 20.59 -2.72 -42.34
C LEU A 49 19.13 -3.13 -42.60
N LEU A 50 18.93 -3.74 -43.79
CA LEU A 50 18.07 -4.91 -44.02
C LEU A 50 18.78 -5.87 -44.99
N GLN A 51 19.30 -6.99 -44.49
CA GLN A 51 19.69 -8.15 -45.31
C GLN A 51 18.47 -9.08 -45.43
N VAL A 52 17.90 -9.19 -46.64
CA VAL A 52 16.85 -10.17 -46.96
C VAL A 52 17.45 -11.23 -47.87
N THR A 53 17.43 -12.48 -47.42
CA THR A 53 17.99 -13.65 -48.11
C THR A 53 16.86 -14.58 -48.62
N SER A 54 16.07 -14.16 -49.62
CA SER A 54 15.17 -15.03 -50.43
C SER A 54 14.41 -14.23 -51.51
N PRO A 55 14.10 -14.80 -52.71
CA PRO A 55 13.51 -14.05 -53.82
C PRO A 55 11.98 -13.95 -53.67
N GLN A 56 11.48 -12.78 -53.27
CA GLN A 56 10.07 -12.39 -53.34
C GLN A 56 9.99 -10.95 -53.87
N ASN A 57 8.94 -10.64 -54.64
CA ASN A 57 8.74 -9.34 -55.28
C ASN A 57 8.64 -8.21 -54.24
N ILE A 58 9.41 -7.14 -54.43
CA ILE A 58 9.40 -5.95 -53.57
C ILE A 58 8.43 -4.94 -54.18
N ASN A 59 7.34 -4.62 -53.47
CA ASN A 59 6.46 -3.51 -53.78
C ASN A 59 6.74 -2.37 -52.78
N ILE A 60 7.11 -1.19 -53.28
CA ILE A 60 7.37 -0.01 -52.45
C ILE A 60 6.23 0.99 -52.67
N TYR A 61 5.53 1.36 -51.58
CA TYR A 61 4.47 2.37 -51.58
C TYR A 61 4.99 3.61 -50.85
N ILE A 62 4.90 4.79 -51.48
CA ILE A 62 5.45 6.04 -50.93
C ILE A 62 4.33 7.09 -50.86
N GLU A 63 4.03 7.57 -49.66
CA GLU A 63 3.08 8.66 -49.42
C GLU A 63 3.82 9.78 -48.64
N GLY A 64 4.07 10.92 -49.30
CA GLY A 64 4.79 12.04 -48.69
C GLY A 64 4.82 13.27 -49.60
N LYS A 65 4.50 14.44 -49.02
CA LYS A 65 4.12 15.67 -49.74
C LYS A 65 5.28 16.41 -50.44
N TYR A 66 6.54 16.10 -50.13
CA TYR A 66 7.71 16.65 -50.83
C TYR A 66 8.90 15.70 -50.71
N ILE A 67 9.25 15.03 -51.80
CA ILE A 67 10.45 14.18 -51.89
C ILE A 67 11.31 14.73 -53.03
N THR A 68 12.49 15.24 -52.70
CA THR A 68 13.36 15.89 -53.70
C THR A 68 14.40 14.97 -54.31
N ASP A 69 14.76 13.85 -53.65
CA ASP A 69 15.68 12.85 -54.20
C ASP A 69 15.40 11.45 -53.63
N ILE A 70 15.34 10.44 -54.52
CA ILE A 70 15.36 9.01 -54.17
C ILE A 70 16.50 8.38 -54.94
N SER A 71 17.46 7.77 -54.25
CA SER A 71 18.57 7.05 -54.87
C SER A 71 18.62 5.62 -54.34
N ILE A 72 18.46 4.63 -55.21
CA ILE A 72 18.53 3.20 -54.87
C ILE A 72 19.84 2.66 -55.44
N THR A 73 20.73 2.16 -54.58
CA THR A 73 21.99 1.55 -55.00
C THR A 73 22.02 0.10 -54.54
N SER A 74 21.97 -0.84 -55.48
CA SER A 74 22.09 -2.28 -55.23
C SER A 74 23.49 -2.74 -55.63
N ASN A 75 24.25 -3.27 -54.67
CA ASN A 75 25.48 -4.00 -54.93
C ASN A 75 25.22 -5.50 -54.72
N LYS A 76 25.25 -6.26 -55.83
CA LYS A 76 24.96 -7.71 -56.02
C LYS A 76 23.50 -8.10 -56.26
N ILE A 77 23.23 -8.46 -57.51
CA ILE A 77 22.19 -9.43 -57.88
C ILE A 77 22.84 -10.51 -58.74
N SER A 78 22.97 -11.72 -58.20
CA SER A 78 23.18 -12.94 -58.98
C SER A 78 21.93 -13.80 -58.82
N GLY A 79 21.05 -13.80 -59.81
CA GLY A 79 19.81 -14.60 -59.81
C GLY A 79 18.77 -14.06 -60.79
N GLN A 80 17.98 -14.96 -61.41
CA GLN A 80 17.01 -14.68 -62.46
C GLN A 80 16.00 -13.57 -62.15
N ALA A 81 15.56 -12.89 -63.22
CA ALA A 81 14.75 -11.67 -63.27
C ALA A 81 13.55 -11.63 -62.31
N GLY A 82 13.58 -10.65 -61.39
CA GLY A 82 12.39 -10.10 -60.71
C GLY A 82 12.07 -8.72 -61.28
N VAL A 83 10.79 -8.40 -61.43
CA VAL A 83 10.30 -7.11 -61.92
C VAL A 83 10.14 -6.16 -60.74
N ILE A 84 10.75 -4.97 -60.79
CA ILE A 84 10.49 -3.87 -59.84
C ILE A 84 9.34 -3.04 -60.41
N SER A 85 8.21 -2.95 -59.69
CA SER A 85 7.09 -2.09 -60.04
C SER A 85 7.01 -0.94 -59.04
N ILE A 86 7.02 0.30 -59.54
CA ILE A 86 6.87 1.52 -58.73
C ILE A 86 5.51 2.13 -59.12
N ASP A 87 4.60 2.23 -58.16
CA ASP A 87 3.29 2.85 -58.34
C ASP A 87 3.26 4.17 -57.58
N VAL A 88 3.08 5.29 -58.29
CA VAL A 88 3.05 6.64 -57.70
C VAL A 88 1.62 7.15 -57.75
N ASN A 89 1.09 7.52 -56.59
CA ASN A 89 -0.31 7.90 -56.44
C ASN A 89 -0.65 9.17 -57.25
N LYS A 90 -1.88 9.23 -57.76
CA LYS A 90 -2.26 9.90 -59.01
C LYS A 90 -2.31 11.44 -59.02
N ASN A 91 -1.77 12.15 -58.04
CA ASN A 91 -2.10 13.57 -57.88
C ASN A 91 -0.98 14.57 -57.57
N GLU A 92 0.32 14.24 -57.54
CA GLU A 92 1.35 15.28 -57.32
C GLU A 92 2.64 15.03 -58.14
N SER A 93 3.38 16.11 -58.45
CA SER A 93 4.41 16.18 -59.49
C SER A 93 5.80 15.77 -58.98
N VAL A 94 6.44 14.80 -59.65
CA VAL A 94 7.85 14.40 -59.41
C VAL A 94 8.77 15.16 -60.38
N SER A 95 9.72 15.93 -59.87
CA SER A 95 10.53 16.86 -60.69
C SER A 95 11.78 16.24 -61.36
N ARG A 96 12.25 15.05 -60.94
CA ARG A 96 13.34 14.31 -61.62
C ARG A 96 13.51 12.90 -61.06
N LEU A 97 13.67 11.91 -61.95
CA LEU A 97 14.06 10.53 -61.61
C LEU A 97 15.38 10.22 -62.35
N ASN A 98 16.47 10.00 -61.63
CA ASN A 98 17.74 9.56 -62.20
C ASN A 98 18.00 8.11 -61.81
N VAL A 99 18.07 7.22 -62.79
CA VAL A 99 18.48 5.82 -62.60
C VAL A 99 19.86 5.67 -63.23
N LYS A 100 20.88 5.35 -62.42
CA LYS A 100 22.25 5.11 -62.87
C LYS A 100 22.60 3.64 -62.64
N LEU A 101 22.92 2.91 -63.70
CA LEU A 101 23.41 1.54 -63.65
C LEU A 101 24.85 1.54 -64.15
N GLU A 102 25.81 1.21 -63.29
CA GLU A 102 27.23 1.08 -63.65
C GLU A 102 27.69 -0.35 -63.35
N ALA A 103 28.18 -1.05 -64.36
CA ALA A 103 28.80 -2.37 -64.24
C ALA A 103 30.32 -2.23 -64.41
N ASN A 104 31.08 -2.71 -63.44
CA ASN A 104 32.54 -2.71 -63.49
C ASN A 104 33.07 -4.03 -64.11
N GLY A 105 33.64 -3.91 -65.31
CA GLY A 105 34.89 -4.56 -65.71
C GLY A 105 34.84 -6.02 -66.18
N GLY A 106 34.83 -6.23 -67.50
CA GLY A 106 35.28 -7.48 -68.14
C GLY A 106 34.87 -7.59 -69.61
N LEU A 107 35.85 -7.52 -70.52
CA LEU A 107 35.69 -7.76 -71.96
C LEU A 107 34.98 -9.12 -72.22
N ILE A 108 33.90 -9.11 -73.00
CA ILE A 108 33.46 -10.27 -73.77
C ILE A 108 33.31 -9.86 -75.24
N THR A 109 34.14 -10.49 -76.04
CA THR A 109 34.17 -10.50 -77.50
C THR A 109 33.00 -11.32 -78.04
N LYS A 110 31.99 -10.67 -78.64
CA LYS A 110 31.36 -11.07 -79.91
C LYS A 110 30.07 -10.29 -80.22
N GLN A 111 29.92 -10.06 -81.51
CA GLN A 111 28.81 -9.48 -82.24
C GLN A 111 27.72 -10.55 -82.45
N SER A 112 26.64 -10.51 -81.67
CA SER A 112 25.29 -10.96 -82.09
C SER A 112 24.23 -10.61 -81.03
N ASP A 113 23.08 -10.16 -81.54
CA ASP A 113 21.75 -10.19 -80.89
C ASP A 113 21.35 -9.00 -80.02
N ALA A 114 21.22 -7.85 -80.68
CA ALA A 114 20.18 -6.87 -80.34
C ALA A 114 18.85 -7.31 -80.96
N ASN A 115 17.88 -7.71 -80.12
CA ASN A 115 16.44 -7.45 -80.30
C ASN A 115 15.61 -8.11 -79.18
N LYS A 116 15.08 -7.31 -78.25
CA LYS A 116 13.74 -7.48 -77.67
C LYS A 116 13.31 -6.28 -76.79
N ILE A 117 12.37 -5.51 -77.35
CA ILE A 117 11.18 -4.93 -76.70
C ILE A 117 11.38 -3.74 -75.72
N ILE A 118 11.12 -2.53 -76.24
CA ILE A 118 10.35 -1.49 -75.53
C ILE A 118 8.92 -1.55 -76.06
N LYS A 119 7.92 -1.65 -75.19
CA LYS A 119 6.52 -1.38 -75.51
C LYS A 119 5.99 -0.28 -74.58
N SER A 120 5.44 0.76 -75.24
CA SER A 120 4.52 1.81 -74.77
C SER A 120 4.96 2.72 -73.61
N GLY A 121 4.87 4.04 -73.69
CA GLY A 121 4.39 4.92 -74.76
C GLY A 121 4.18 6.36 -74.26
N LYS A 122 4.25 7.32 -75.21
CA LYS A 122 3.64 8.67 -75.22
C LYS A 122 4.12 9.68 -74.15
N THR A 123 4.50 10.94 -74.39
CA THR A 123 4.43 11.88 -75.55
C THR A 123 5.35 13.10 -75.21
N VAL A 124 6.33 13.46 -76.05
CA VAL A 124 6.46 14.69 -76.91
C VAL A 124 6.76 16.05 -76.25
N PHE A 125 7.91 16.65 -76.59
CA PHE A 125 8.15 17.99 -77.21
C PHE A 125 9.66 18.05 -77.58
N ASN A 126 10.14 17.83 -78.81
CA ASN A 126 10.10 18.59 -80.08
C ASN A 126 11.21 19.66 -80.24
N ALA A 127 12.15 19.38 -81.15
CA ALA A 127 13.05 20.24 -81.96
C ALA A 127 14.36 19.44 -82.18
N GLY A 128 14.80 18.99 -83.36
CA GLY A 128 14.51 19.31 -84.75
C GLY A 128 15.87 19.51 -85.45
N PHE A 129 16.37 18.50 -86.17
CA PHE A 129 17.43 18.66 -87.18
C PHE A 129 17.23 17.65 -88.33
N LEU A 130 17.10 18.20 -89.55
CA LEU A 130 17.14 17.53 -90.86
C LEU A 130 18.63 17.32 -91.27
N ILE A 131 19.03 16.11 -91.73
CA ILE A 131 19.22 15.66 -93.15
C ILE A 131 20.36 16.42 -93.87
N ASP A 132 21.30 15.88 -94.64
CA ASP A 132 21.80 14.55 -95.08
C ASP A 132 22.89 14.85 -96.16
N LYS A 133 23.65 13.81 -96.56
CA LYS A 133 24.34 13.58 -97.85
C LYS A 133 25.76 14.10 -98.14
N SER A 134 26.66 13.11 -98.16
CA SER A 134 27.40 12.52 -99.32
C SER A 134 28.20 13.38 -100.29
N ASP A 135 29.42 12.87 -100.58
CA ASP A 135 30.15 12.75 -101.87
C ASP A 135 31.64 13.02 -101.58
N VAL A 136 32.53 12.02 -101.53
CA VAL A 136 33.17 11.27 -102.64
C VAL A 136 33.66 12.17 -103.76
N ASP A 137 34.96 12.50 -103.72
CA ASP A 137 35.76 12.77 -104.92
C ASP A 137 37.16 12.16 -104.69
N TYR A 138 37.53 11.23 -105.57
CA TYR A 138 38.87 10.69 -105.72
C TYR A 138 39.57 11.45 -106.84
N ASP A 139 40.59 12.25 -106.52
CA ASP A 139 41.59 12.68 -107.50
C ASP A 139 42.77 11.69 -107.46
N TYR A 140 42.97 11.00 -108.58
CA TYR A 140 44.13 10.14 -108.82
C TYR A 140 45.27 10.98 -109.40
N ASP A 141 46.33 11.20 -108.64
CA ASP A 141 47.63 11.61 -109.19
C ASP A 141 48.34 10.38 -109.78
N LEU A 142 48.52 10.39 -111.10
CA LEU A 142 49.27 9.39 -111.85
C LEU A 142 50.73 9.86 -111.96
N THR A 143 51.62 9.30 -111.14
CA THR A 143 53.05 9.58 -111.20
C THR A 143 53.72 8.62 -112.19
N PHE A 144 54.31 9.14 -113.27
CA PHE A 144 55.30 8.41 -114.07
C PHE A 144 56.70 8.77 -113.60
N THR A 145 57.46 7.79 -113.09
CA THR A 145 58.87 7.96 -112.74
C THR A 145 59.72 7.61 -113.95
N ALA A 146 60.55 8.54 -114.42
CA ALA A 146 61.61 8.28 -115.39
C ALA A 146 62.97 8.43 -114.70
N TYR A 147 63.81 7.40 -114.85
CA TYR A 147 65.19 7.36 -114.38
C TYR A 147 66.12 7.79 -115.52
N ASP A 148 67.24 8.46 -115.21
CA ASP A 148 68.36 8.49 -116.16
C ASP A 148 69.17 7.18 -116.07
N SER A 149 70.18 7.01 -116.92
CA SER A 149 71.03 5.81 -116.97
C SER A 149 71.93 5.62 -115.72
N SER A 150 71.71 6.36 -114.64
CA SER A 150 72.49 6.32 -113.39
C SER A 150 71.63 6.38 -112.12
N ASP A 151 70.34 6.05 -112.22
CA ASP A 151 69.39 5.86 -111.09
C ASP A 151 69.25 7.05 -110.12
N ASN A 152 69.49 8.29 -110.58
CA ASN A 152 69.22 9.51 -109.80
C ASN A 152 67.88 10.16 -110.18
N VAL A 153 67.15 10.66 -109.16
CA VAL A 153 65.88 11.37 -109.33
C VAL A 153 66.14 12.79 -109.85
N LEU A 154 65.72 13.09 -111.07
CA LEU A 154 65.64 14.46 -111.58
C LEU A 154 64.34 15.13 -111.09
N GLN A 155 64.44 16.34 -110.56
CA GLN A 155 63.32 17.14 -110.04
C GLN A 155 62.19 17.31 -111.06
N ALA A 156 60.94 17.22 -110.60
CA ALA A 156 59.75 17.59 -111.36
C ALA A 156 59.28 18.99 -110.92
N GLU A 157 59.35 19.95 -111.84
CA GLU A 157 58.66 21.24 -111.74
C GLU A 157 57.36 21.17 -112.56
N VAL A 158 56.25 21.54 -111.93
CA VAL A 158 54.93 21.65 -112.56
C VAL A 158 54.74 23.07 -113.05
N PHE A 159 54.84 23.31 -114.36
CA PHE A 159 54.39 24.57 -114.97
C PHE A 159 53.22 24.34 -115.93
N LYS A 160 52.07 24.90 -115.56
CA LYS A 160 50.88 25.07 -116.40
C LYS A 160 51.03 26.36 -117.23
N SER A 161 50.90 26.29 -118.56
CA SER A 161 50.10 27.25 -119.35
C SER A 161 50.16 26.94 -120.86
N LYS A 162 49.05 27.20 -121.56
CA LYS A 162 48.95 27.24 -123.03
C LYS A 162 48.96 28.70 -123.48
N LEU A 163 49.88 29.07 -124.36
CA LEU A 163 49.92 30.34 -125.09
C LEU A 163 49.83 30.05 -126.60
N GLN A 164 48.95 30.73 -127.33
CA GLN A 164 48.88 30.70 -128.79
C GLN A 164 48.82 32.13 -129.35
N ILE A 165 49.82 32.52 -130.15
CA ILE A 165 49.73 33.57 -131.19
C ILE A 165 50.56 33.09 -132.42
N PRO A 166 50.11 33.28 -133.68
CA PRO A 166 50.62 32.59 -134.86
C PRO A 166 51.90 33.19 -135.48
N LYS A 167 52.65 32.29 -136.12
CA LYS A 167 53.77 32.50 -137.04
C LYS A 167 53.38 33.45 -138.17
N GLU A 168 54.32 34.32 -138.57
CA GLU A 168 54.33 35.19 -139.77
C GLU A 168 53.99 36.67 -139.58
N ALA A 169 54.85 37.38 -138.85
CA ALA A 169 55.23 38.76 -139.19
C ALA A 169 56.64 39.03 -138.63
N PHE A 170 57.39 39.91 -139.29
CA PHE A 170 58.74 40.43 -138.97
C PHE A 170 59.94 39.76 -139.66
N LYS A 171 60.37 40.42 -140.76
CA LYS A 171 61.73 40.35 -141.33
C LYS A 171 62.60 41.38 -140.60
N ILE A 172 63.77 40.99 -140.11
CA ILE A 172 64.72 41.86 -139.41
C ILE A 172 65.91 42.12 -140.35
N VAL A 173 66.19 43.40 -140.61
CA VAL A 173 67.32 43.85 -141.45
C VAL A 173 68.45 44.30 -140.54
N ASP A 174 69.61 43.63 -140.61
CA ASP A 174 70.82 44.06 -139.93
C ASP A 174 71.60 45.05 -140.80
N LYS A 175 71.85 46.25 -140.27
CA LYS A 175 72.56 47.34 -140.97
C LYS A 175 74.08 47.19 -140.94
N SER A 176 74.63 46.30 -140.12
CA SER A 176 76.08 46.10 -140.01
C SER A 176 76.67 45.19 -141.09
N ASN A 177 75.82 44.49 -141.86
CA ASN A 177 76.23 43.60 -142.95
C ASN A 177 75.60 43.96 -144.30
N GLY A 178 75.72 45.22 -144.71
CA GLY A 178 75.35 45.68 -146.05
C GLY A 178 73.84 45.65 -146.37
N GLY A 179 72.97 45.54 -145.35
CA GLY A 179 71.51 45.68 -145.52
C GLY A 179 70.83 44.51 -146.23
N LYS A 180 71.43 43.31 -146.27
CA LYS A 180 70.77 42.11 -146.80
C LYS A 180 69.91 41.44 -145.71
N PRO A 181 68.59 41.23 -145.94
CA PRO A 181 67.73 40.57 -144.96
C PRO A 181 68.02 39.05 -144.91
N TYR A 182 68.17 38.51 -143.69
CA TYR A 182 68.29 37.07 -143.44
C TYR A 182 66.90 36.43 -143.31
N THR A 183 66.74 35.23 -143.85
CA THR A 183 65.52 34.42 -143.62
C THR A 183 65.62 33.67 -142.30
N LEU A 184 64.51 33.40 -141.62
CA LEU A 184 64.48 32.75 -140.29
C LEU A 184 65.27 31.42 -140.25
N GLN A 185 65.31 30.69 -141.37
CA GLN A 185 66.13 29.48 -141.55
C GLN A 185 67.64 29.74 -141.38
N GLN A 186 68.16 30.88 -141.86
CA GLN A 186 69.57 31.26 -141.79
C GLN A 186 70.00 31.76 -140.40
N LEU A 187 69.04 32.19 -139.58
CA LEU A 187 69.24 32.58 -138.17
C LEU A 187 69.21 31.37 -137.21
N ILE A 188 68.56 30.27 -137.63
CA ILE A 188 68.48 29.02 -136.84
C ILE A 188 69.73 28.14 -137.05
N GLU A 189 70.38 28.23 -138.21
CA GLU A 189 71.57 27.41 -138.54
C GLU A 189 72.90 28.01 -138.03
N ASN A 190 72.89 29.22 -137.44
CA ASN A 190 74.10 29.89 -136.94
C ASN A 190 73.97 30.31 -135.47
N GLN A 191 74.06 29.31 -134.58
CA GLN A 191 73.73 29.37 -133.15
C GLN A 191 74.53 30.43 -132.35
N SER A 192 75.74 30.79 -132.78
CA SER A 192 76.55 31.81 -132.10
C SER A 192 76.08 33.25 -132.37
N LEU A 193 75.45 33.49 -133.53
CA LEU A 193 74.92 34.81 -133.90
C LEU A 193 73.59 35.10 -133.17
N PHE A 194 72.77 34.07 -132.94
CA PHE A 194 71.51 34.18 -132.18
C PHE A 194 71.74 34.52 -130.69
N GLN A 195 72.79 33.99 -130.09
CA GLN A 195 73.15 34.23 -128.67
C GLN A 195 73.73 35.62 -128.41
N THR A 196 74.36 36.24 -129.42
CA THR A 196 75.03 37.54 -129.26
C THR A 196 74.04 38.71 -129.39
N VAL A 197 73.00 38.56 -130.23
CA VAL A 197 71.97 39.61 -130.42
C VAL A 197 70.95 39.67 -129.25
N LEU A 198 70.78 38.59 -128.48
CA LEU A 198 69.85 38.57 -127.33
C LEU A 198 70.45 39.18 -126.04
N LYS A 199 71.78 39.18 -125.88
CA LYS A 199 72.46 39.55 -124.62
C LYS A 199 72.73 41.04 -124.42
N GLU A 200 72.62 41.88 -125.46
CA GLU A 200 72.93 43.32 -125.32
C GLU A 200 71.71 44.26 -125.15
N LYS A 201 70.46 43.77 -125.13
CA LYS A 201 69.28 44.67 -125.04
C LYS A 201 68.19 44.36 -124.01
N ILE A 202 68.44 43.50 -123.03
CA ILE A 202 67.53 43.33 -121.88
C ILE A 202 68.31 43.41 -120.55
N LYS A 203 68.23 44.55 -119.83
CA LYS A 203 68.59 44.61 -118.40
C LYS A 203 67.36 44.22 -117.57
N ILE A 204 67.20 42.92 -117.25
CA ILE A 204 66.33 42.49 -116.15
C ILE A 204 67.12 42.73 -114.85
N LYS A 205 66.61 43.58 -113.95
CA LYS A 205 67.15 43.66 -112.58
C LYS A 205 66.82 42.32 -111.91
N GLN A 206 67.83 41.53 -111.60
CA GLN A 206 67.66 40.24 -110.93
C GLN A 206 67.07 40.48 -109.53
N MET A 207 65.84 39.99 -109.30
CA MET A 207 65.19 40.05 -107.99
C MET A 207 65.83 39.02 -107.03
N LEU A 208 65.92 39.33 -105.74
CA LEU A 208 66.38 38.36 -104.73
C LEU A 208 65.42 37.17 -104.63
N VAL A 209 65.95 35.96 -104.49
CA VAL A 209 65.16 34.76 -104.21
C VAL A 209 64.86 34.70 -102.71
N LEU A 210 63.58 34.81 -102.33
CA LEU A 210 63.15 34.82 -100.92
C LEU A 210 62.74 33.44 -100.37
N ASP A 211 62.76 32.40 -101.21
CA ASP A 211 62.30 31.05 -100.85
C ASP A 211 63.23 30.32 -99.86
N ASN A 212 64.48 30.75 -99.77
CA ASN A 212 65.45 30.19 -98.82
C ASN A 212 65.29 30.72 -97.40
N VAL A 213 64.41 31.72 -97.19
CA VAL A 213 64.19 32.26 -95.85
C VAL A 213 63.29 31.32 -95.04
N SER A 214 63.72 30.89 -93.85
CA SER A 214 62.96 30.04 -92.94
C SER A 214 62.99 30.59 -91.51
N ILE A 215 62.23 29.99 -90.60
CA ILE A 215 62.18 30.41 -89.20
C ILE A 215 62.88 29.35 -88.36
N ASP A 216 63.78 29.79 -87.48
CA ASP A 216 64.32 29.01 -86.37
C ASP A 216 63.55 29.39 -85.09
N PHE A 217 62.57 28.57 -84.73
CA PHE A 217 61.74 28.81 -83.55
C PHE A 217 62.48 28.59 -82.23
N LEU A 218 63.57 27.81 -82.23
CA LEU A 218 64.36 27.55 -81.02
C LEU A 218 65.14 28.79 -80.60
N ASN A 219 65.66 29.54 -81.57
CA ASN A 219 66.51 30.71 -81.32
C ASN A 219 65.82 32.06 -81.63
N ASN A 220 64.55 32.06 -82.02
CA ASN A 220 63.81 33.23 -82.51
C ASN A 220 64.54 33.97 -83.65
N LYS A 221 64.91 33.24 -84.70
CA LYS A 221 65.62 33.80 -85.87
C LYS A 221 64.89 33.54 -87.17
N LEU A 222 65.13 34.39 -88.16
CA LEU A 222 64.93 34.12 -89.58
C LEU A 222 66.25 33.61 -90.15
N LEU A 223 66.27 32.43 -90.76
CA LEU A 223 67.45 31.86 -91.43
C LEU A 223 67.40 32.18 -92.92
N GLY A 224 68.54 32.27 -93.60
CA GLY A 224 68.61 32.52 -95.05
C GLY A 224 68.33 33.97 -95.46
N THR A 225 68.37 34.91 -94.50
CA THR A 225 68.21 36.35 -94.78
C THR A 225 69.48 36.96 -95.37
N THR A 226 69.37 38.14 -95.99
CA THR A 226 70.53 38.93 -96.44
C THR A 226 70.40 40.38 -95.99
N ALA A 227 71.50 41.15 -95.99
CA ALA A 227 71.47 42.58 -95.66
C ALA A 227 70.61 43.44 -96.62
N ASN A 228 70.23 42.89 -97.78
CA ASN A 228 69.35 43.53 -98.75
C ASN A 228 67.85 43.21 -98.51
N MET A 229 67.54 42.42 -97.50
CA MET A 229 66.17 42.10 -97.08
C MET A 229 65.74 42.96 -95.89
N GLU A 230 64.44 43.11 -95.73
CA GLU A 230 63.81 43.65 -94.53
C GLU A 230 62.55 42.85 -94.21
N TYR A 231 62.20 42.76 -92.94
CA TYR A 231 61.07 41.96 -92.46
C TYR A 231 60.06 42.81 -91.68
N SER A 232 58.82 42.36 -91.60
CA SER A 232 57.74 43.07 -90.91
C SER A 232 56.72 42.09 -90.33
N PHE A 233 56.30 42.32 -89.09
CA PHE A 233 55.23 41.56 -88.43
C PHE A 233 53.82 42.12 -88.67
N ASN A 234 53.71 43.34 -89.23
CA ASN A 234 52.43 44.02 -89.45
C ASN A 234 52.13 44.30 -90.93
N SER A 235 52.99 43.85 -91.85
CA SER A 235 52.74 43.86 -93.29
C SER A 235 51.98 42.63 -93.75
N THR A 236 50.92 42.83 -94.51
CA THR A 236 50.11 41.75 -95.12
C THR A 236 50.32 41.60 -96.62
N ASN A 237 51.01 42.54 -97.26
CA ASN A 237 51.11 42.62 -98.72
C ASN A 237 52.49 43.09 -99.23
N GLY A 238 53.51 43.12 -98.37
CA GLY A 238 54.85 43.58 -98.76
C GLY A 238 55.02 45.08 -98.93
N LEU A 239 53.94 45.88 -98.91
CA LEU A 239 53.98 47.31 -99.21
C LEU A 239 53.70 48.19 -97.99
N LEU A 240 52.75 47.79 -97.16
CA LEU A 240 52.30 48.54 -95.98
C LEU A 240 52.84 47.90 -94.71
N GLY A 241 53.29 48.68 -93.74
CA GLY A 241 53.81 48.19 -92.46
C GLY A 241 55.13 48.84 -92.06
N THR A 242 55.63 48.47 -90.88
CA THR A 242 56.95 48.86 -90.40
C THR A 242 57.91 47.74 -90.72
N PHE A 243 58.95 48.02 -91.50
CA PHE A 243 59.96 47.05 -91.90
C PHE A 243 61.27 47.30 -91.14
N GLU A 244 61.85 46.22 -90.62
CA GLU A 244 63.14 46.19 -89.95
C GLU A 244 64.16 45.51 -90.86
N ALA A 245 65.38 46.04 -90.91
CA ALA A 245 66.43 45.48 -91.76
C ALA A 245 66.85 44.09 -91.28
N CYS A 246 67.02 43.16 -92.22
CA CYS A 246 67.60 41.86 -91.92
C CYS A 246 69.13 41.94 -91.83
N THR A 247 69.72 41.02 -91.07
CA THR A 247 71.17 40.74 -91.10
C THR A 247 71.47 39.63 -92.10
N ASP A 248 72.72 39.56 -92.55
CA ASP A 248 73.16 38.53 -93.50
C ASP A 248 73.16 37.15 -92.83
N THR A 249 72.76 36.13 -93.59
CA THR A 249 72.55 34.72 -93.23
C THR A 249 71.50 34.41 -92.16
N GLU A 250 71.42 35.15 -91.07
CA GLU A 250 70.43 34.97 -90.01
C GLU A 250 70.02 36.31 -89.40
N THR A 251 68.73 36.49 -89.08
CA THR A 251 68.20 37.69 -88.41
C THR A 251 67.49 37.31 -87.12
N ILE A 252 67.95 37.83 -85.98
CA ILE A 252 67.25 37.67 -84.69
C ILE A 252 66.00 38.55 -84.71
N VAL A 253 64.86 37.99 -84.32
CA VAL A 253 63.59 38.73 -84.21
C VAL A 253 63.11 38.77 -82.77
N SER A 254 62.56 39.91 -82.36
CA SER A 254 62.30 40.22 -80.95
C SER A 254 61.23 39.33 -80.31
N THR A 255 60.22 38.85 -81.07
CA THR A 255 59.26 37.82 -80.62
C THR A 255 58.54 37.18 -81.81
N LEU A 256 58.60 35.86 -81.93
CA LEU A 256 57.72 35.09 -82.83
C LEU A 256 56.36 34.89 -82.16
N VAL A 257 55.30 35.44 -82.74
CA VAL A 257 53.93 35.31 -82.21
C VAL A 257 53.19 34.20 -82.98
N PRO A 258 52.76 33.09 -82.33
CA PRO A 258 52.12 31.98 -83.02
C PRO A 258 50.91 32.41 -83.86
N GLY A 259 50.78 31.87 -85.08
CA GLY A 259 49.67 32.16 -85.99
C GLY A 259 49.69 33.55 -86.63
N LYS A 260 50.77 34.32 -86.47
CA LYS A 260 51.01 35.55 -87.24
C LYS A 260 51.80 35.24 -88.51
N VAL A 261 51.83 36.20 -89.42
CA VAL A 261 52.61 36.12 -90.67
C VAL A 261 53.76 37.11 -90.58
N ILE A 262 54.96 36.69 -90.95
CA ILE A 262 56.11 37.55 -91.15
C ILE A 262 56.22 37.84 -92.63
N CYS A 263 56.17 39.11 -93.01
CA CYS A 263 56.46 39.53 -94.37
C CYS A 263 57.95 39.82 -94.50
N ILE A 264 58.63 39.21 -95.46
CA ILE A 264 60.03 39.47 -95.79
C ILE A 264 60.09 40.00 -97.21
N ARG A 265 60.80 41.10 -97.45
CA ARG A 265 60.91 41.69 -98.80
C ARG A 265 62.32 42.15 -99.10
N GLU A 266 62.60 42.37 -100.38
CA GLU A 266 63.81 43.05 -100.84
C GLU A 266 63.69 44.56 -100.64
N LYS A 267 64.64 45.16 -99.91
CA LYS A 267 64.67 46.61 -99.59
C LYS A 267 64.65 47.50 -100.83
N GLY A 268 65.34 47.06 -101.89
CA GLY A 268 65.44 47.77 -103.17
C GLY A 268 64.35 47.42 -104.20
N ALA A 269 63.44 46.51 -103.87
CA ALA A 269 62.32 46.09 -104.72
C ALA A 269 61.14 45.59 -103.86
N PRO A 270 60.36 46.49 -103.21
CA PRO A 270 59.33 46.10 -102.24
C PRO A 270 58.21 45.18 -102.77
N ASN A 271 58.01 45.12 -104.08
CA ASN A 271 57.07 44.19 -104.73
C ASN A 271 57.58 42.74 -104.73
N ASN A 272 58.88 42.52 -104.48
CA ASN A 272 59.47 41.20 -104.28
C ASN A 272 59.42 40.89 -102.78
N TYR A 273 58.36 40.20 -102.35
CA TYR A 273 58.14 39.83 -100.95
C TYR A 273 57.62 38.40 -100.81
N ARG A 274 57.82 37.84 -99.63
CA ARG A 274 57.33 36.53 -99.19
C ARG A 274 56.64 36.67 -97.84
N LEU A 275 55.50 36.02 -97.71
CA LEU A 275 54.79 35.86 -96.44
C LEU A 275 55.16 34.49 -95.87
N ILE A 276 55.68 34.46 -94.64
CA ILE A 276 56.00 33.24 -93.91
C ILE A 276 55.03 33.14 -92.73
N GLU A 277 54.18 32.12 -92.74
CA GLU A 277 53.26 31.85 -91.63
C GLU A 277 54.03 31.25 -90.44
N ILE A 278 53.85 31.84 -89.27
CA ILE A 278 54.35 31.30 -88.01
C ILE A 278 53.36 30.21 -87.58
N SER A 279 53.81 28.95 -87.57
CA SER A 279 53.00 27.80 -87.16
C SER A 279 52.25 28.05 -85.85
N LYS A 280 50.99 27.63 -85.77
CA LYS A 280 50.22 27.65 -84.51
C LYS A 280 50.88 26.70 -83.50
N GLU A 281 50.79 27.03 -82.22
CA GLU A 281 51.30 26.15 -81.15
C GLU A 281 50.65 24.77 -81.20
N ALA A 282 51.47 23.73 -81.05
CA ALA A 282 50.98 22.37 -80.86
C ALA A 282 50.18 22.26 -79.55
N ALA A 283 49.30 21.24 -79.48
CA ALA A 283 48.60 20.90 -78.25
C ALA A 283 49.60 20.51 -77.14
N ALA A 284 49.25 20.84 -75.90
CA ALA A 284 50.08 20.49 -74.75
C ALA A 284 50.13 18.96 -74.54
N PRO A 285 51.26 18.41 -74.07
CA PRO A 285 51.30 17.02 -73.61
C PRO A 285 50.38 16.84 -72.39
N LYS A 286 49.91 15.62 -72.11
CA LYS A 286 49.07 15.33 -70.94
C LYS A 286 49.81 14.42 -69.99
N PHE A 287 49.71 14.73 -68.69
CA PHE A 287 50.31 13.94 -67.62
C PHE A 287 49.30 13.70 -66.51
N THR A 288 49.45 12.57 -65.82
CA THR A 288 48.64 12.19 -64.66
C THR A 288 49.54 11.75 -63.51
N ILE A 289 48.98 11.70 -62.30
CA ILE A 289 49.71 11.36 -61.07
C ILE A 289 49.40 9.92 -60.67
N ASP A 290 50.45 9.14 -60.46
CA ASP A 290 50.41 7.91 -59.69
C ASP A 290 50.56 8.28 -58.21
N TYR A 291 49.43 8.45 -57.51
CA TYR A 291 49.42 8.90 -56.11
C TYR A 291 49.97 7.87 -55.13
N LEU A 292 50.00 6.59 -55.51
CA LEU A 292 50.50 5.51 -54.66
C LEU A 292 52.04 5.50 -54.64
N ASN A 293 52.64 5.67 -55.83
CA ASN A 293 54.10 5.71 -56.01
C ASN A 293 54.69 7.12 -56.01
N GLU A 294 53.83 8.14 -55.96
CA GLU A 294 54.18 9.56 -55.95
C GLU A 294 55.00 9.97 -57.17
N LYS A 295 54.59 9.50 -58.35
CA LYS A 295 55.26 9.76 -59.63
C LYS A 295 54.27 10.21 -60.69
N THR A 296 54.75 10.72 -61.81
CA THR A 296 53.90 10.78 -63.02
C THR A 296 53.58 9.36 -63.50
N VAL A 297 52.39 9.14 -64.06
CA VAL A 297 52.04 7.84 -64.68
C VAL A 297 52.86 7.66 -65.95
N GLU A 298 52.97 8.73 -66.74
CA GLU A 298 53.68 8.77 -68.01
C GLU A 298 55.17 9.05 -67.79
N VAL A 299 56.01 8.49 -68.65
CA VAL A 299 57.42 8.86 -68.75
C VAL A 299 57.54 10.22 -69.43
N ILE A 300 58.54 11.02 -69.05
CA ILE A 300 58.81 12.31 -69.68
C ILE A 300 59.92 12.13 -70.72
N PRO A 301 59.58 11.99 -72.03
CA PRO A 301 60.59 11.85 -73.08
C PRO A 301 61.44 13.13 -73.23
N SER A 302 62.61 12.99 -73.85
CA SER A 302 63.53 14.12 -74.08
C SER A 302 62.98 15.22 -75.00
N THR A 303 61.91 14.95 -75.74
CA THR A 303 61.17 15.94 -76.56
C THR A 303 60.27 16.86 -75.73
N ILE A 304 60.03 16.54 -74.46
CA ILE A 304 59.26 17.34 -73.51
C ILE A 304 60.23 18.01 -72.52
N GLU A 305 59.93 19.24 -72.16
CA GLU A 305 60.53 19.91 -71.01
C GLU A 305 59.46 20.25 -69.98
N TYR A 306 59.87 20.36 -68.72
CA TYR A 306 59.01 20.75 -67.63
C TYR A 306 59.64 21.84 -66.75
N SER A 307 58.79 22.55 -66.02
CA SER A 307 59.19 23.64 -65.12
C SER A 307 58.23 23.75 -63.95
N THR A 308 58.69 24.23 -62.81
CA THR A 308 57.80 24.68 -61.72
C THR A 308 57.31 26.11 -61.94
N SER A 309 57.82 26.81 -62.96
CA SER A 309 57.41 28.14 -63.38
C SER A 309 56.54 28.08 -64.62
N LYS A 310 55.38 28.74 -64.59
CA LYS A 310 54.43 28.80 -65.73
C LYS A 310 55.05 29.43 -66.98
N THR A 311 56.03 30.31 -66.80
CA THR A 311 56.72 31.01 -67.89
C THR A 311 57.90 30.21 -68.46
N PHE A 312 58.22 29.04 -67.89
CA PHE A 312 59.38 28.23 -68.29
C PHE A 312 60.70 29.02 -68.18
N SER A 313 60.82 29.89 -67.17
CA SER A 313 62.06 30.64 -66.89
C SER A 313 63.24 29.75 -66.49
N THR A 314 62.94 28.56 -65.97
CA THR A 314 63.89 27.47 -65.69
C THR A 314 63.27 26.19 -66.22
N THR A 315 63.92 25.49 -67.15
CA THR A 315 63.36 24.27 -67.73
C THR A 315 64.26 23.07 -67.46
N VAL A 316 63.64 21.92 -67.28
CA VAL A 316 64.32 20.63 -67.16
C VAL A 316 63.87 19.76 -68.32
N SER A 317 64.84 19.20 -69.02
CA SER A 317 64.61 18.25 -70.10
C SER A 317 64.09 16.92 -69.55
N GLY A 318 63.10 16.32 -70.20
CA GLY A 318 62.68 14.96 -69.89
C GLY A 318 63.84 13.96 -70.01
N SER A 319 63.94 13.04 -69.05
CA SER A 319 64.99 12.03 -68.96
C SER A 319 64.60 10.67 -69.54
N GLY A 320 63.36 10.51 -70.01
CA GLY A 320 62.78 9.21 -70.38
C GLY A 320 62.25 8.40 -69.19
N ALA A 321 62.30 8.94 -67.96
CA ALA A 321 61.73 8.32 -66.77
C ALA A 321 60.44 9.01 -66.31
N LYS A 322 59.70 8.35 -65.42
CA LYS A 322 58.60 8.98 -64.66
C LYS A 322 59.21 10.00 -63.69
N LEU A 323 58.58 11.16 -63.53
CA LEU A 323 59.04 12.18 -62.61
C LEU A 323 58.63 11.83 -61.19
N ASP A 324 59.58 11.90 -60.26
CA ASP A 324 59.32 11.81 -58.83
C ASP A 324 58.64 13.11 -58.34
N LEU A 325 57.44 12.95 -57.79
CA LEU A 325 56.62 14.04 -57.30
C LEU A 325 56.72 14.21 -55.78
N SER A 326 57.40 13.30 -55.08
CA SER A 326 57.53 13.32 -53.61
C SER A 326 58.13 14.62 -53.07
N ILE A 327 59.09 15.20 -53.79
CA ILE A 327 59.74 16.48 -53.43
C ILE A 327 58.82 17.70 -53.59
N TYR A 328 57.73 17.57 -54.36
CA TYR A 328 56.75 18.64 -54.56
C TYR A 328 55.49 18.44 -53.70
N ALA A 329 55.28 17.22 -53.20
CA ALA A 329 54.12 16.81 -52.42
C ALA A 329 53.97 17.59 -51.10
N ASP A 330 55.05 18.08 -50.49
CA ASP A 330 54.95 18.81 -49.22
C ASP A 330 54.51 20.27 -49.41
N THR A 331 54.76 20.83 -50.60
CA THR A 331 54.42 22.23 -50.93
C THR A 331 53.12 22.36 -51.71
N GLY A 332 52.68 21.31 -52.40
CA GLY A 332 51.53 21.35 -53.30
C GLY A 332 51.81 22.14 -54.60
N ALA A 333 53.07 22.15 -55.05
CA ALA A 333 53.50 22.93 -56.21
C ALA A 333 52.88 22.42 -57.53
N SER A 334 52.74 23.31 -58.51
CA SER A 334 52.33 22.92 -59.88
C SER A 334 53.54 22.73 -60.78
N ILE A 335 53.47 21.73 -61.67
CA ILE A 335 54.50 21.43 -62.65
C ILE A 335 53.92 21.64 -64.05
N TYR A 336 54.60 22.42 -64.87
CA TYR A 336 54.18 22.77 -66.23
C TYR A 336 54.99 21.95 -67.23
N PHE A 337 54.34 21.31 -68.20
CA PHE A 337 54.96 20.48 -69.24
C PHE A 337 54.67 21.04 -70.64
N ARG A 338 55.64 21.02 -71.54
CA ARG A 338 55.42 21.36 -72.97
C ARG A 338 56.38 20.59 -73.88
N TYR A 339 56.00 20.40 -75.14
CA TYR A 339 56.97 20.02 -76.16
C TYR A 339 57.98 21.15 -76.33
N LYS A 340 59.26 20.80 -76.34
CA LYS A 340 60.35 21.77 -76.52
C LYS A 340 60.25 22.44 -77.89
N ALA A 341 60.69 23.69 -77.97
CA ALA A 341 60.95 24.31 -79.26
C ALA A 341 62.00 23.49 -80.02
N THR A 342 61.81 23.35 -81.32
CA THR A 342 62.83 22.84 -82.25
C THR A 342 63.10 23.91 -83.30
N THR A 343 64.11 23.74 -84.14
CA THR A 343 64.35 24.67 -85.25
C THR A 343 63.11 24.81 -86.15
N GLY A 344 62.33 23.74 -86.35
CA GLY A 344 61.14 23.72 -87.21
C GLY A 344 59.78 23.89 -86.51
N ALA A 345 59.72 23.97 -85.18
CA ALA A 345 58.45 24.10 -84.46
C ALA A 345 58.56 24.92 -83.17
N MET A 346 57.56 25.78 -82.95
CA MET A 346 57.35 26.49 -81.69
C MET A 346 57.16 25.52 -80.51
N PRO A 347 57.50 25.94 -79.28
CA PRO A 347 57.10 25.17 -78.11
C PRO A 347 55.58 25.03 -78.08
N SER A 348 55.08 23.88 -77.62
CA SER A 348 53.63 23.69 -77.50
C SER A 348 53.04 24.56 -76.40
N LYS A 349 51.70 24.61 -76.35
CA LYS A 349 50.99 25.01 -75.12
C LYS A 349 51.53 24.22 -73.93
N SER A 350 51.51 24.82 -72.74
CA SER A 350 51.88 24.13 -71.52
C SER A 350 50.69 23.41 -70.87
N PHE A 351 50.95 22.27 -70.26
CA PHE A 351 50.02 21.52 -69.41
C PHE A 351 50.42 21.67 -67.95
N GLU A 352 49.50 22.11 -67.12
CA GLU A 352 49.71 22.28 -65.68
C GLU A 352 49.26 21.02 -64.93
N LEU A 353 50.22 20.31 -64.33
CA LEU A 353 49.98 19.23 -63.39
C LEU A 353 49.97 19.80 -61.98
N LYS A 354 48.80 19.82 -61.34
CA LYS A 354 48.65 20.24 -59.95
C LYS A 354 49.00 19.08 -59.02
N VAL A 355 50.12 19.18 -58.32
CA VAL A 355 50.55 18.18 -57.33
C VAL A 355 49.86 18.51 -56.01
N PRO A 356 49.01 17.64 -55.43
CA PRO A 356 48.35 17.94 -54.17
C PRO A 356 49.33 17.91 -53.00
N LYS A 357 49.02 18.67 -51.96
CA LYS A 357 49.78 18.64 -50.71
C LYS A 357 49.55 17.32 -49.98
N ARG A 358 50.58 16.77 -49.31
CA ARG A 358 50.41 15.61 -48.42
C ARG A 358 49.38 15.87 -47.31
N PRO A 359 48.66 14.82 -46.88
CA PRO A 359 47.87 14.87 -45.66
C PRO A 359 48.72 15.22 -44.42
N ILE A 360 48.11 15.86 -43.43
CA ILE A 360 48.76 16.24 -42.16
C ILE A 360 49.20 14.97 -41.41
N LYS A 361 50.35 15.05 -40.73
CA LYS A 361 50.88 13.99 -39.86
C LYS A 361 49.88 13.63 -38.75
N LEU A 362 49.65 12.33 -38.56
CA LEU A 362 48.76 11.81 -37.53
C LEU A 362 49.38 11.95 -36.12
N VAL A 363 48.53 12.07 -35.10
CA VAL A 363 48.91 12.03 -33.68
C VAL A 363 48.06 10.97 -33.00
N ILE A 364 48.62 9.77 -32.77
CA ILE A 364 47.92 8.64 -32.12
C ILE A 364 48.79 8.19 -30.95
N THR A 365 48.18 7.95 -29.78
CA THR A 365 48.88 7.45 -28.59
C THR A 365 48.22 6.17 -28.06
N ALA A 366 48.93 5.41 -27.23
CA ALA A 366 48.39 4.22 -26.58
C ALA A 366 47.53 4.60 -25.36
N ASN A 367 46.37 3.96 -25.25
CA ASN A 367 45.53 3.97 -24.05
C ASN A 367 45.75 2.66 -23.29
N TYR A 368 46.69 2.68 -22.34
CA TYR A 368 47.06 1.50 -21.55
C TYR A 368 45.94 0.99 -20.63
N LEU A 369 44.92 1.80 -20.34
CA LEU A 369 43.79 1.39 -19.51
C LEU A 369 42.85 0.42 -20.25
N THR A 370 42.60 0.69 -21.53
CA THR A 370 41.72 -0.11 -22.39
C THR A 370 42.49 -1.09 -23.27
N GLY A 371 43.82 -0.91 -23.36
CA GLY A 371 44.68 -1.64 -24.25
C GLY A 371 44.41 -1.34 -25.73
N THR A 372 44.01 -0.11 -26.04
CA THR A 372 43.68 0.34 -27.39
C THR A 372 44.41 1.64 -27.74
N THR A 373 44.24 2.18 -28.94
CA THR A 373 44.64 3.56 -29.26
C THR A 373 43.74 4.58 -28.57
N THR A 374 44.26 5.76 -28.19
CA THR A 374 43.47 6.86 -27.58
C THR A 374 42.47 7.52 -28.54
N GLN A 375 42.60 7.24 -29.83
CA GLN A 375 41.77 7.80 -30.89
C GLN A 375 41.27 6.68 -31.79
N LYS A 376 40.09 6.90 -32.35
CA LYS A 376 39.52 6.04 -33.39
C LYS A 376 40.31 6.19 -34.69
N ILE A 377 40.65 5.06 -35.30
CA ILE A 377 41.41 5.01 -36.55
C ILE A 377 40.40 5.05 -37.71
N LEU A 378 40.37 6.17 -38.44
CA LEU A 378 39.43 6.41 -39.54
C LEU A 378 39.73 5.55 -40.77
N THR A 379 38.75 5.38 -41.65
CA THR A 379 38.87 4.63 -42.93
C THR A 379 39.83 5.23 -43.94
N THR A 380 40.26 6.47 -43.72
CA THR A 380 41.31 7.16 -44.46
C THR A 380 42.72 6.81 -43.95
N THR A 381 42.82 6.16 -42.80
CA THR A 381 44.09 5.78 -42.16
C THR A 381 44.30 4.28 -42.32
N GLU A 382 45.51 3.88 -42.68
CA GLU A 382 45.96 2.50 -42.61
C GLU A 382 46.99 2.34 -41.49
N TYR A 383 47.05 1.16 -40.90
CA TYR A 383 48.00 0.83 -39.85
C TYR A 383 48.58 -0.57 -40.01
N ALA A 384 49.82 -0.77 -39.59
CA ALA A 384 50.54 -2.01 -39.72
C ALA A 384 51.49 -2.22 -38.54
N LYS A 385 51.98 -3.45 -38.35
CA LYS A 385 53.08 -3.75 -37.42
C LYS A 385 54.46 -3.63 -38.08
N ASP A 386 54.49 -3.37 -39.40
CA ASP A 386 55.68 -3.16 -40.21
C ASP A 386 55.60 -1.77 -40.87
N GLU A 387 56.68 -0.99 -40.76
CA GLU A 387 56.82 0.36 -41.30
C GLU A 387 56.67 0.40 -42.84
N SER A 388 56.91 -0.72 -43.53
CA SER A 388 56.87 -0.79 -44.99
C SER A 388 55.45 -0.69 -45.58
N PHE A 389 54.42 -1.11 -44.82
CA PHE A 389 53.05 -1.31 -45.30
C PHE A 389 52.94 -2.18 -46.57
N ILE A 390 53.91 -3.07 -46.82
CA ILE A 390 53.90 -3.93 -48.02
C ILE A 390 52.86 -5.05 -47.88
N SER A 391 52.68 -5.59 -46.66
CA SER A 391 51.72 -6.64 -46.35
C SER A 391 51.27 -6.56 -44.89
N GLY A 392 50.12 -7.16 -44.56
CA GLY A 392 49.63 -7.21 -43.17
C GLY A 392 49.21 -5.86 -42.58
N TYR A 393 48.98 -4.85 -43.42
CA TYR A 393 48.36 -3.61 -42.99
C TYR A 393 46.83 -3.75 -42.96
N ASN A 394 46.21 -2.98 -42.09
CA ASN A 394 44.76 -2.89 -41.92
C ASN A 394 44.31 -1.46 -42.24
N ILE A 395 43.05 -1.32 -42.64
CA ILE A 395 42.42 -0.01 -42.84
C ILE A 395 41.59 0.28 -41.58
N GLY A 396 41.64 1.51 -41.07
CA GLY A 396 40.83 1.90 -39.92
C GLY A 396 39.33 1.74 -40.20
N GLU A 397 38.56 1.39 -39.18
CA GLU A 397 37.10 1.19 -39.30
C GLU A 397 36.31 2.24 -38.52
N GLY A 398 36.96 3.33 -38.10
CA GLY A 398 36.38 4.31 -37.19
C GLY A 398 36.30 3.82 -35.74
N GLN A 399 37.10 2.81 -35.38
CA GLN A 399 37.22 2.26 -34.03
C GLN A 399 38.64 2.42 -33.50
N GLU A 400 38.79 2.33 -32.18
CA GLU A 400 40.13 2.24 -31.58
C GLU A 400 40.76 0.88 -31.95
N VAL A 401 42.07 0.86 -32.15
CA VAL A 401 42.80 -0.36 -32.49
C VAL A 401 43.31 -1.01 -31.21
N ALA A 402 43.01 -2.30 -31.01
CA ALA A 402 43.58 -3.08 -29.92
C ALA A 402 45.10 -3.17 -30.08
N LEU A 403 45.82 -2.87 -29.01
CA LEU A 403 47.27 -2.86 -28.98
C LEU A 403 47.78 -4.11 -28.27
N GLU A 404 48.80 -4.71 -28.88
CA GLU A 404 49.53 -5.83 -28.29
C GLU A 404 50.74 -5.29 -27.54
N GLU A 405 51.07 -5.95 -26.43
CA GLU A 405 52.25 -5.60 -25.64
C GLU A 405 53.54 -5.74 -26.46
N ASN A 406 54.52 -4.88 -26.17
CA ASN A 406 55.86 -4.89 -26.76
C ASN A 406 55.87 -4.92 -28.29
N THR A 407 54.83 -4.36 -28.92
CA THR A 407 54.63 -4.33 -30.36
C THR A 407 54.66 -2.89 -30.87
N ASP A 408 55.42 -2.65 -31.94
CA ASP A 408 55.39 -1.37 -32.66
C ASP A 408 54.22 -1.35 -33.65
N TYR A 409 53.47 -0.25 -33.64
CA TYR A 409 52.42 0.03 -34.62
C TYR A 409 52.78 1.26 -35.45
N TYR A 410 52.55 1.18 -36.75
CA TYR A 410 52.80 2.23 -37.71
C TYR A 410 51.46 2.69 -38.30
N PHE A 411 51.23 3.99 -38.39
CA PHE A 411 49.97 4.59 -38.90
C PHE A 411 50.27 5.61 -39.99
N ARG A 412 49.49 5.65 -41.07
CA ARG A 412 49.55 6.74 -42.05
C ARG A 412 48.20 6.95 -42.74
N VAL A 413 47.97 8.13 -43.31
CA VAL A 413 46.84 8.35 -44.22
C VAL A 413 47.12 7.61 -45.52
N LYS A 414 46.22 6.73 -45.96
CA LYS A 414 46.41 5.93 -47.19
C LYS A 414 46.32 6.82 -48.44
N ALA A 415 47.07 6.46 -49.48
CA ALA A 415 46.95 7.14 -50.77
C ALA A 415 45.55 6.90 -51.37
N THR A 416 45.06 7.87 -52.15
CA THR A 416 43.79 7.78 -52.88
C THR A 416 44.03 8.11 -54.34
N GLU A 417 43.01 7.96 -55.20
CA GLU A 417 43.08 8.37 -56.62
C GLU A 417 43.33 9.88 -56.83
N LYS A 418 43.33 10.69 -55.76
CA LYS A 418 43.49 12.16 -55.82
C LYS A 418 44.49 12.73 -54.82
N ASN A 419 45.04 11.93 -53.89
CA ASN A 419 45.90 12.42 -52.82
C ASN A 419 47.02 11.41 -52.53
N PHE A 420 48.21 11.90 -52.23
CA PHE A 420 49.33 11.09 -51.75
C PHE A 420 49.05 10.48 -50.38
N LYS A 421 49.82 9.43 -50.05
CA LYS A 421 49.90 8.93 -48.67
C LYS A 421 50.52 9.97 -47.74
N GLY A 422 50.03 9.98 -46.49
CA GLY A 422 50.58 10.82 -45.42
C GLY A 422 51.90 10.30 -44.88
N GLU A 423 52.54 11.08 -44.01
CA GLU A 423 53.70 10.61 -43.24
C GLU A 423 53.34 9.43 -42.33
N THR A 424 54.28 8.49 -42.18
CA THR A 424 54.16 7.39 -41.23
C THR A 424 54.44 7.85 -39.80
N LEU A 425 53.53 7.57 -38.88
CA LEU A 425 53.67 7.70 -37.43
C LEU A 425 54.03 6.32 -36.84
N LYS A 426 55.08 6.25 -36.02
CA LYS A 426 55.41 5.06 -35.21
C LYS A 426 54.91 5.22 -33.77
N LEU A 427 54.19 4.22 -33.27
CA LEU A 427 53.71 4.08 -31.89
C LEU A 427 54.34 2.83 -31.27
N THR A 428 55.21 3.02 -30.27
CA THR A 428 55.81 1.90 -29.52
C THR A 428 55.02 1.62 -28.26
N VAL A 429 54.54 0.38 -28.12
CA VAL A 429 53.71 -0.06 -26.99
C VAL A 429 54.60 -0.76 -25.94
N ASN A 430 55.20 0.04 -25.06
CA ASN A 430 55.99 -0.48 -23.94
C ASN A 430 55.06 -0.76 -22.75
N GLY A 431 54.68 -2.01 -22.51
CA GLY A 431 53.84 -2.37 -21.36
C GLY A 431 54.28 -3.72 -20.81
N GLN A 432 54.66 -3.75 -19.52
CA GLN A 432 54.80 -5.00 -18.78
C GLN A 432 53.43 -5.36 -18.18
N VAL A 433 52.97 -6.60 -18.37
CA VAL A 433 51.77 -7.09 -17.70
C VAL A 433 52.14 -7.52 -16.28
N PRO A 434 51.52 -6.97 -15.23
CA PRO A 434 51.73 -7.46 -13.86
C PRO A 434 51.25 -8.92 -13.75
N GLY A 435 51.96 -9.77 -12.98
CA GLY A 435 51.58 -11.19 -12.81
C GLY A 435 50.19 -11.39 -12.22
N VAL A 436 49.65 -12.61 -12.23
CA VAL A 436 48.29 -12.91 -11.73
C VAL A 436 48.23 -12.72 -10.20
N PRO A 437 47.25 -11.97 -9.65
CA PRO A 437 47.10 -11.87 -8.20
C PRO A 437 46.61 -13.20 -7.60
N SER A 438 46.91 -13.49 -6.33
CA SER A 438 46.52 -14.75 -5.66
C SER A 438 45.58 -14.49 -4.49
N TYR A 439 44.37 -15.07 -4.56
CA TYR A 439 43.33 -14.97 -3.53
C TYR A 439 42.74 -16.34 -3.23
N THR A 440 42.49 -16.59 -1.94
CA THR A 440 41.76 -17.77 -1.45
C THR A 440 40.59 -17.35 -0.57
N ILE A 441 39.63 -18.24 -0.37
CA ILE A 441 38.41 -17.96 0.40
C ILE A 441 38.63 -18.31 1.88
N ASP A 442 38.23 -17.39 2.76
CA ASP A 442 37.99 -17.62 4.18
C ASP A 442 36.51 -17.98 4.35
N TYR A 443 36.18 -19.27 4.27
CA TYR A 443 34.80 -19.76 4.29
C TYR A 443 34.08 -19.51 5.62
N ILE A 444 34.83 -19.39 6.72
CA ILE A 444 34.27 -19.18 8.06
C ILE A 444 33.81 -17.72 8.22
N ASN A 445 34.62 -16.77 7.73
CA ASN A 445 34.31 -15.34 7.82
C ASN A 445 33.61 -14.79 6.57
N GLU A 446 33.41 -15.64 5.55
CA GLU A 446 32.84 -15.29 4.24
C GLU A 446 33.58 -14.09 3.61
N THR A 447 34.90 -14.15 3.62
CA THR A 447 35.78 -13.12 3.05
C THR A 447 36.90 -13.74 2.21
N THR A 448 37.71 -12.93 1.54
CA THR A 448 39.03 -13.38 1.06
C THR A 448 40.01 -13.55 2.22
N ASN A 449 40.96 -14.50 2.14
CA ASN A 449 42.04 -14.63 3.12
C ASN A 449 43.03 -13.47 3.05
N GLN A 450 43.29 -12.96 1.84
CA GLN A 450 44.20 -11.86 1.58
C GLN A 450 43.42 -10.53 1.48
N VAL A 451 44.08 -9.42 1.79
CA VAL A 451 43.54 -8.08 1.53
C VAL A 451 43.60 -7.78 0.03
N VAL A 452 42.60 -7.09 -0.50
CA VAL A 452 42.57 -6.68 -1.92
C VAL A 452 43.08 -5.23 -1.99
N PRO A 453 44.34 -4.98 -2.41
CA PRO A 453 44.93 -3.65 -2.46
C PRO A 453 44.33 -2.79 -3.58
N THR A 454 44.53 -1.47 -3.52
CA THR A 454 44.02 -0.52 -4.53
C THR A 454 44.64 -0.68 -5.92
N THR A 455 45.73 -1.43 -6.04
CA THR A 455 46.37 -1.80 -7.32
C THR A 455 45.70 -2.99 -8.01
N VAL A 456 44.74 -3.65 -7.35
CA VAL A 456 43.95 -4.76 -7.91
C VAL A 456 42.51 -4.29 -8.09
N GLU A 457 41.91 -4.70 -9.20
CA GLU A 457 40.48 -4.55 -9.46
C GLU A 457 39.82 -5.92 -9.62
N TYR A 458 38.52 -5.98 -9.37
CA TYR A 458 37.72 -7.20 -9.49
C TYR A 458 36.36 -6.95 -10.12
N SER A 459 35.81 -7.99 -10.75
CA SER A 459 34.57 -7.94 -11.52
C SER A 459 33.90 -9.31 -11.50
N TYR A 460 32.56 -9.35 -11.61
CA TYR A 460 31.81 -10.60 -11.85
C TYR A 460 31.74 -10.95 -13.35
N ASP A 461 32.11 -10.02 -14.23
CA ASP A 461 32.28 -10.21 -15.66
C ASP A 461 33.75 -10.50 -15.98
N SER A 462 34.02 -11.63 -16.62
CA SER A 462 35.36 -12.09 -17.02
C SER A 462 36.07 -11.13 -17.98
N GLN A 463 35.31 -10.31 -18.71
CA GLN A 463 35.86 -9.33 -19.65
C GLN A 463 36.07 -7.95 -19.02
N PHE A 464 35.67 -7.75 -17.75
CA PHE A 464 35.72 -6.46 -17.06
C PHE A 464 35.02 -5.33 -17.86
N LYS A 465 33.94 -5.65 -18.59
CA LYS A 465 33.15 -4.67 -19.37
C LYS A 465 31.99 -4.09 -18.56
N GLY A 466 31.60 -4.74 -17.47
CA GLY A 466 30.56 -4.29 -16.54
C GLY A 466 31.08 -3.47 -15.35
N GLU A 467 30.48 -3.68 -14.18
CA GLU A 467 30.93 -3.06 -12.93
C GLU A 467 32.29 -3.60 -12.51
N VAL A 468 33.29 -2.73 -12.52
CA VAL A 468 34.65 -3.01 -12.07
C VAL A 468 34.91 -2.30 -10.75
N PHE A 469 35.30 -3.05 -9.74
CA PHE A 469 35.54 -2.55 -8.39
C PHE A 469 37.05 -2.49 -8.13
N SER A 470 37.54 -1.35 -7.64
CA SER A 470 38.92 -1.27 -7.14
C SER A 470 38.99 -1.82 -5.72
N GLY A 471 40.09 -2.53 -5.41
CA GLY A 471 40.40 -2.92 -4.04
C GLY A 471 40.53 -1.71 -3.12
N ASN A 472 40.27 -1.91 -1.83
CA ASN A 472 40.27 -0.84 -0.82
C ASN A 472 41.26 -1.10 0.33
N GLY A 473 42.15 -2.09 0.18
CA GLY A 473 43.12 -2.47 1.21
C GLY A 473 42.54 -3.32 2.36
N ARG A 474 41.32 -3.85 2.21
CA ARG A 474 40.69 -4.77 3.18
C ARG A 474 40.42 -6.13 2.54
N LYS A 475 40.12 -7.13 3.36
CA LYS A 475 39.57 -8.40 2.87
C LYS A 475 38.22 -8.12 2.22
N LEU A 476 37.97 -8.71 1.05
CA LEU A 476 36.70 -8.56 0.36
C LEU A 476 35.67 -9.47 1.04
N VAL A 477 34.52 -8.90 1.40
CA VAL A 477 33.36 -9.69 1.86
C VAL A 477 32.74 -10.38 0.66
N LEU A 478 32.53 -11.69 0.77
CA LEU A 478 31.97 -12.53 -0.28
C LEU A 478 30.48 -12.77 0.02
N ASP A 479 29.65 -12.75 -1.01
CA ASP A 479 28.26 -13.18 -0.92
C ASP A 479 28.07 -14.50 -1.69
N PRO A 480 28.15 -15.66 -1.01
CA PRO A 480 28.01 -16.96 -1.66
C PRO A 480 26.61 -17.23 -2.22
N GLY A 481 25.56 -16.57 -1.70
CA GLY A 481 24.19 -16.77 -2.17
C GLY A 481 23.74 -18.24 -2.25
N ASN A 482 22.78 -18.54 -3.12
CA ASN A 482 22.24 -19.89 -3.35
C ASN A 482 22.75 -20.55 -4.63
N THR A 483 23.59 -19.87 -5.40
CA THR A 483 24.14 -20.33 -6.67
C THR A 483 25.62 -19.99 -6.72
N THR A 484 26.43 -20.85 -7.30
CA THR A 484 27.87 -20.60 -7.48
C THR A 484 28.08 -19.32 -8.28
N LYS A 485 28.95 -18.44 -7.79
CA LYS A 485 29.36 -17.20 -8.46
C LYS A 485 30.84 -17.28 -8.81
N THR A 486 31.27 -16.49 -9.78
CA THR A 486 32.69 -16.38 -10.14
C THR A 486 33.11 -14.93 -10.07
N LEU A 487 34.24 -14.68 -9.41
CA LEU A 487 34.83 -13.36 -9.27
C LEU A 487 36.20 -13.35 -9.94
N PHE A 488 36.45 -12.37 -10.78
CA PHE A 488 37.69 -12.22 -11.52
C PHE A 488 38.52 -11.09 -10.89
N PHE A 489 39.79 -11.33 -10.58
CA PHE A 489 40.71 -10.32 -10.02
C PHE A 489 41.89 -10.10 -10.95
N ARG A 490 42.26 -8.86 -11.22
CA ARG A 490 43.49 -8.53 -11.96
C ARG A 490 44.17 -7.29 -11.42
N PHE A 491 45.45 -7.11 -11.71
CA PHE A 491 46.09 -5.81 -11.49
C PHE A 491 45.47 -4.77 -12.42
N LYS A 492 45.15 -3.61 -11.86
CA LYS A 492 44.57 -2.50 -12.59
C LYS A 492 45.58 -1.92 -13.57
N GLY A 493 45.13 -1.65 -14.80
CA GLY A 493 45.95 -0.92 -15.77
C GLY A 493 46.32 0.47 -15.26
N THR A 494 47.50 0.95 -15.60
CA THR A 494 47.95 2.32 -15.27
C THR A 494 48.12 3.14 -16.54
N SER A 495 48.58 4.39 -16.42
CA SER A 495 48.94 5.20 -17.59
C SER A 495 50.10 4.64 -18.41
N SER A 496 50.78 3.59 -17.93
CA SER A 496 51.96 2.99 -18.57
C SER A 496 52.01 1.45 -18.52
N LEU A 497 50.99 0.78 -17.98
CA LEU A 497 50.93 -0.68 -17.85
C LEU A 497 49.53 -1.17 -18.23
N PHE A 498 49.46 -2.25 -19.01
CA PHE A 498 48.21 -2.94 -19.28
C PHE A 498 47.65 -3.59 -18.01
N PRO A 499 46.33 -3.81 -17.92
CA PRO A 499 45.75 -4.64 -16.88
C PRO A 499 46.40 -6.04 -16.88
N GLY A 500 46.59 -6.61 -15.69
CA GLY A 500 47.11 -7.96 -15.50
C GLY A 500 46.18 -9.04 -16.05
N GLU A 501 46.70 -10.27 -16.17
CA GLU A 501 45.85 -11.45 -16.32
C GLU A 501 44.94 -11.64 -15.10
N ALA A 502 43.72 -12.14 -15.33
CA ALA A 502 42.73 -12.30 -14.28
C ALA A 502 42.83 -13.65 -13.56
N LEU A 503 42.91 -13.63 -12.23
CA LEU A 503 42.62 -14.78 -11.37
C LEU A 503 41.11 -15.05 -11.37
N ILE A 504 40.73 -16.32 -11.48
CA ILE A 504 39.35 -16.78 -11.33
C ILE A 504 39.16 -17.31 -9.90
N LEU A 505 38.31 -16.65 -9.11
CA LEU A 505 37.90 -17.11 -7.79
C LEU A 505 36.45 -17.61 -7.85
N VAL A 506 36.27 -18.93 -7.70
CA VAL A 506 34.93 -19.54 -7.65
C VAL A 506 34.40 -19.44 -6.21
N ILE A 507 33.24 -18.81 -6.07
CA ILE A 507 32.51 -18.67 -4.80
C ILE A 507 31.38 -19.70 -4.84
N ASP A 508 31.57 -20.81 -4.15
CA ASP A 508 30.57 -21.89 -4.09
C ASP A 508 29.24 -21.41 -3.48
N ALA A 509 28.14 -22.00 -3.95
CA ALA A 509 26.82 -21.79 -3.36
C ALA A 509 26.80 -22.25 -1.89
N ARG A 510 25.93 -21.65 -1.08
CA ARG A 510 25.66 -22.18 0.27
C ARG A 510 25.12 -23.61 0.19
N PRO A 511 25.53 -24.51 1.10
CA PRO A 511 24.82 -25.77 1.33
C PRO A 511 23.32 -25.53 1.52
N ALA A 512 22.48 -26.42 0.99
CA ALA A 512 21.03 -26.33 1.13
C ALA A 512 20.61 -26.27 2.60
N ALA A 513 19.45 -25.65 2.87
CA ALA A 513 18.90 -25.59 4.22
C ALA A 513 18.63 -27.01 4.73
N THR A 514 18.99 -27.23 5.98
CA THR A 514 18.63 -28.46 6.69
C THR A 514 17.15 -28.44 7.07
N SER A 515 16.57 -29.60 7.37
CA SER A 515 15.13 -29.73 7.61
C SER A 515 14.88 -30.39 8.97
N TYR A 516 14.75 -29.56 10.00
CA TYR A 516 14.35 -29.93 11.35
C TYR A 516 12.85 -29.63 11.57
N SER A 517 12.16 -30.52 12.26
CA SER A 517 10.75 -30.40 12.65
C SER A 517 10.59 -30.61 14.15
N ILE A 518 9.42 -30.25 14.69
CA ILE A 518 9.14 -30.29 16.12
C ILE A 518 8.52 -31.64 16.50
N ASP A 519 9.09 -32.29 17.49
CA ASP A 519 8.42 -33.32 18.29
C ASP A 519 7.67 -32.63 19.44
N TYR A 520 6.36 -32.46 19.26
CA TYR A 520 5.50 -31.76 20.21
C TYR A 520 5.28 -32.54 21.52
N GLU A 521 5.46 -33.86 21.50
CA GLU A 521 5.28 -34.73 22.67
C GLU A 521 6.52 -34.63 23.59
N ASN A 522 7.72 -34.72 23.01
CA ASN A 522 8.98 -34.70 23.74
C ASN A 522 9.58 -33.29 23.96
N LYS A 523 8.97 -32.25 23.38
CA LYS A 523 9.45 -30.86 23.41
C LYS A 523 10.87 -30.73 22.84
N SER A 524 11.16 -31.50 21.80
CA SER A 524 12.45 -31.53 21.12
C SER A 524 12.30 -31.40 19.60
N THR A 525 13.40 -31.35 18.86
CA THR A 525 13.36 -31.68 17.43
C THR A 525 12.98 -33.15 17.23
N LYS A 526 12.38 -33.46 16.08
CA LYS A 526 12.06 -34.84 15.67
C LYS A 526 13.29 -35.54 15.08
N GLU A 527 14.17 -34.77 14.45
CA GLU A 527 15.43 -35.22 13.86
C GLU A 527 16.58 -34.96 14.84
N ILE A 528 17.57 -35.85 14.82
CA ILE A 528 18.83 -35.68 15.54
C ILE A 528 19.63 -34.58 14.86
N LEU A 529 20.24 -33.69 15.64
CA LEU A 529 21.11 -32.64 15.11
C LEU A 529 22.46 -33.24 14.69
N GLU A 530 22.69 -33.30 13.38
CA GLU A 530 23.89 -33.88 12.77
C GLU A 530 25.17 -33.12 13.15
N VAL A 531 26.31 -33.82 13.18
CA VAL A 531 27.62 -33.22 13.56
C VAL A 531 28.09 -32.12 12.60
N THR A 532 27.54 -32.09 11.38
CA THR A 532 27.78 -31.06 10.37
C THR A 532 26.97 -29.80 10.59
N ASP A 533 25.98 -29.83 11.47
CA ASP A 533 25.01 -28.76 11.64
C ASP A 533 25.27 -28.01 12.95
N GLU A 534 24.77 -26.79 13.02
CA GLU A 534 24.72 -26.00 14.25
C GLU A 534 23.37 -25.29 14.34
N TYR A 535 22.94 -25.00 15.57
CA TYR A 535 21.77 -24.16 15.82
C TYR A 535 22.10 -22.98 16.73
N ALA A 536 21.30 -21.93 16.63
CA ALA A 536 21.39 -20.74 17.47
C ALA A 536 20.01 -20.10 17.68
N GLN A 537 19.92 -19.25 18.70
CA GLN A 537 18.72 -18.43 18.95
C GLN A 537 18.73 -17.12 18.14
N ASP A 538 19.85 -16.80 17.48
CA ASP A 538 20.03 -15.62 16.64
C ASP A 538 20.28 -16.06 15.19
N ILE A 539 19.53 -15.47 14.25
CA ILE A 539 19.61 -15.76 12.81
C ILE A 539 21.01 -15.52 12.23
N LYS A 540 21.79 -14.62 12.85
CA LYS A 540 23.16 -14.31 12.41
C LYS A 540 24.21 -15.25 12.99
N PHE A 541 23.83 -16.18 13.89
CA PHE A 541 24.74 -17.10 14.57
C PHE A 541 25.91 -16.38 15.29
N THR A 542 25.68 -15.15 15.77
CA THR A 542 26.73 -14.35 16.40
C THR A 542 27.01 -14.75 17.85
N LYS A 543 26.03 -15.37 18.53
CA LYS A 543 26.12 -15.81 19.92
C LYS A 543 25.35 -17.12 20.13
N GLY A 544 25.78 -17.92 21.11
CA GLY A 544 25.02 -19.08 21.58
C GLY A 544 24.84 -20.19 20.53
N LYS A 545 25.74 -20.28 19.55
CA LYS A 545 25.74 -21.39 18.59
C LYS A 545 26.17 -22.69 19.26
N VAL A 546 25.45 -23.76 18.96
CA VAL A 546 25.72 -25.10 19.50
C VAL A 546 25.80 -26.06 18.32
N ALA A 547 26.93 -26.75 18.18
CA ALA A 547 27.11 -27.76 17.15
C ALA A 547 26.35 -29.04 17.50
N GLY A 548 25.85 -29.73 16.48
CA GLY A 548 25.31 -31.07 16.63
C GLY A 548 26.34 -32.07 17.11
N ASN A 549 25.87 -33.06 17.85
CA ASN A 549 26.68 -34.18 18.33
C ASN A 549 26.33 -35.49 17.59
N GLY A 550 25.36 -35.47 16.66
CA GLY A 550 24.93 -36.65 15.89
C GLY A 550 24.19 -37.71 16.70
N VAL A 551 23.85 -37.45 17.95
CA VAL A 551 23.18 -38.42 18.84
C VAL A 551 22.03 -37.84 19.68
N SER A 552 21.89 -36.52 19.75
CA SER A 552 20.88 -35.85 20.59
C SER A 552 19.91 -35.00 19.78
N TYR A 553 18.65 -35.04 20.19
CA TYR A 553 17.63 -34.08 19.78
C TYR A 553 17.87 -32.72 20.46
N VAL A 554 17.43 -31.64 19.82
CA VAL A 554 17.51 -30.29 20.41
C VAL A 554 16.27 -30.04 21.25
N ASN A 555 16.45 -29.72 22.55
CA ASN A 555 15.34 -29.36 23.43
C ASN A 555 14.84 -27.94 23.11
N LEU A 556 13.54 -27.79 22.86
CA LEU A 556 12.93 -26.56 22.33
C LEU A 556 12.43 -25.57 23.41
N ASN A 557 12.37 -25.98 24.68
CA ASN A 557 11.92 -25.17 25.83
C ASN A 557 10.79 -24.14 25.50
N PRO A 558 9.60 -24.61 25.06
CA PRO A 558 8.46 -23.74 24.75
C PRO A 558 7.95 -23.05 26.02
N ASP A 559 7.58 -21.77 25.90
CA ASP A 559 6.97 -21.01 27.00
C ASP A 559 5.69 -20.29 26.53
N THR A 560 5.33 -19.17 27.17
CA THR A 560 4.12 -18.40 26.85
C THR A 560 4.23 -17.56 25.57
N ARG A 561 5.37 -17.54 24.90
CA ARG A 561 5.59 -16.79 23.66
C ARG A 561 6.22 -17.66 22.58
N ASP A 562 5.93 -17.31 21.33
CA ASP A 562 6.60 -17.93 20.20
C ASP A 562 8.10 -17.64 20.26
N LYS A 563 8.90 -18.69 20.01
CA LYS A 563 10.35 -18.60 19.93
C LYS A 563 10.81 -19.05 18.55
N LYS A 564 11.98 -18.56 18.16
CA LYS A 564 12.63 -18.98 16.92
C LYS A 564 13.93 -19.69 17.26
N LEU A 565 14.17 -20.79 16.55
CA LEU A 565 15.46 -21.46 16.55
C LEU A 565 15.93 -21.56 15.11
N TYR A 566 17.20 -21.27 14.88
CA TYR A 566 17.79 -21.23 13.55
C TYR A 566 18.78 -22.37 13.42
N PHE A 567 18.71 -23.12 12.32
CA PHE A 567 19.60 -24.24 12.01
C PHE A 567 20.34 -23.97 10.71
N ARG A 568 21.59 -24.43 10.60
CA ARG A 568 22.33 -24.43 9.34
C ARG A 568 23.44 -25.48 9.38
N VAL A 569 23.94 -25.86 8.20
CA VAL A 569 25.24 -26.55 8.09
C VAL A 569 26.34 -25.58 8.53
N LYS A 570 27.22 -25.99 9.45
CA LYS A 570 28.32 -25.14 9.92
C LYS A 570 29.37 -24.96 8.82
N ALA A 571 29.96 -23.77 8.74
CA ALA A 571 31.06 -23.53 7.82
C ALA A 571 32.26 -24.44 8.15
N THR A 572 32.95 -24.92 7.12
CA THR A 572 34.22 -25.67 7.25
C THR A 572 35.37 -24.84 6.68
N SER A 573 36.58 -25.40 6.65
CA SER A 573 37.72 -24.77 5.98
C SER A 573 37.58 -24.71 4.44
N ASN A 574 36.58 -25.38 3.87
CA ASN A 574 36.38 -25.53 2.44
C ASN A 574 34.91 -25.42 1.98
N SER A 575 33.99 -24.95 2.83
CA SER A 575 32.57 -24.78 2.51
C SER A 575 31.93 -23.68 3.36
N PHE A 576 31.10 -22.86 2.72
CA PHE A 576 30.35 -21.79 3.39
C PHE A 576 29.34 -22.36 4.39
N SER A 577 28.90 -21.52 5.34
CA SER A 577 27.76 -21.88 6.17
C SER A 577 26.50 -22.06 5.31
N GLY A 578 25.72 -23.10 5.61
CA GLY A 578 24.51 -23.44 4.89
C GLY A 578 23.43 -22.37 4.95
N VAL A 579 22.44 -22.49 4.07
CA VAL A 579 21.21 -21.69 4.15
C VAL A 579 20.55 -21.94 5.51
N VAL A 580 20.13 -20.87 6.17
CA VAL A 580 19.50 -20.95 7.50
C VAL A 580 18.07 -21.45 7.37
N GLN A 581 17.75 -22.53 8.07
CA GLN A 581 16.38 -22.93 8.36
C GLN A 581 15.89 -22.19 9.60
N GLU A 582 14.70 -21.59 9.52
CA GLU A 582 14.00 -21.03 10.67
C GLU A 582 12.94 -22.02 11.18
N LEU A 583 13.08 -22.46 12.43
CA LEU A 583 12.09 -23.28 13.12
C LEU A 583 11.29 -22.41 14.09
N GLN A 584 9.99 -22.25 13.81
CA GLN A 584 9.04 -21.59 14.71
C GLN A 584 8.64 -22.57 15.83
N ILE A 585 9.01 -22.25 17.07
CA ILE A 585 8.57 -22.96 18.26
C ILE A 585 7.33 -22.24 18.78
N PRO A 586 6.12 -22.79 18.58
CA PRO A 586 4.90 -22.14 19.01
C PRO A 586 4.83 -22.05 20.54
N ALA A 587 4.18 -21.00 21.04
CA ALA A 587 3.86 -20.87 22.45
C ALA A 587 3.04 -22.06 22.95
N LEU A 588 3.17 -22.38 24.25
CA LEU A 588 2.27 -23.31 24.93
C LEU A 588 0.82 -22.81 24.79
N PRO A 589 -0.12 -23.67 24.36
CA PRO A 589 -1.52 -23.31 24.36
C PRO A 589 -1.98 -22.88 25.76
N SER A 590 -2.88 -21.88 25.80
CA SER A 590 -3.49 -21.42 27.05
C SER A 590 -4.14 -22.57 27.79
N ALA A 591 -4.10 -22.52 29.13
CA ALA A 591 -4.78 -23.51 29.96
C ALA A 591 -6.28 -23.59 29.57
N PRO A 592 -6.86 -24.80 29.49
CA PRO A 592 -8.27 -24.93 29.19
C PRO A 592 -9.12 -24.28 30.29
N THR A 593 -10.24 -23.66 29.90
CA THR A 593 -11.16 -23.00 30.83
C THR A 593 -12.31 -23.93 31.20
N TYR A 594 -12.71 -23.91 32.46
CA TYR A 594 -13.74 -24.78 32.99
C TYR A 594 -14.63 -24.01 33.95
N ALA A 595 -15.90 -24.40 34.01
CA ALA A 595 -16.85 -23.93 35.00
C ALA A 595 -17.40 -25.13 35.77
N ILE A 596 -17.52 -24.98 37.09
CA ILE A 596 -18.23 -25.93 37.94
C ILE A 596 -19.72 -25.57 37.87
N ASP A 597 -20.57 -26.53 37.52
CA ASP A 597 -22.00 -26.43 37.75
C ASP A 597 -22.29 -26.89 39.18
N PHE A 598 -22.32 -25.94 40.10
CA PHE A 598 -22.56 -26.20 41.52
C PHE A 598 -23.99 -26.70 41.81
N ILE A 599 -24.94 -26.51 40.89
CA ILE A 599 -26.34 -26.93 41.07
C ILE A 599 -26.49 -28.40 40.69
N ASN A 600 -25.91 -28.80 39.55
CA ASN A 600 -25.97 -30.19 39.07
C ASN A 600 -24.77 -31.05 39.53
N GLU A 601 -23.85 -30.46 40.30
CA GLU A 601 -22.63 -31.09 40.81
C GLU A 601 -21.79 -31.77 39.71
N ASN A 602 -21.66 -31.10 38.56
CA ASN A 602 -20.87 -31.58 37.42
C ASN A 602 -19.89 -30.52 36.90
N ILE A 603 -18.85 -30.95 36.20
CA ILE A 603 -18.01 -30.07 35.37
C ILE A 603 -18.39 -30.33 33.92
N LYS A 604 -19.00 -29.33 33.29
CA LYS A 604 -19.44 -29.41 31.91
C LYS A 604 -18.27 -29.13 30.98
N SER A 605 -17.50 -30.16 30.60
CA SER A 605 -16.49 -30.03 29.53
C SER A 605 -16.12 -31.35 28.89
N VAL A 606 -16.00 -31.29 27.56
CA VAL A 606 -15.25 -32.24 26.75
C VAL A 606 -13.77 -32.06 27.12
N VAL A 607 -13.12 -33.10 27.65
CA VAL A 607 -11.70 -33.08 28.02
C VAL A 607 -10.95 -34.08 27.17
N ASP A 608 -9.70 -33.77 26.79
CA ASP A 608 -8.78 -34.77 26.24
C ASP A 608 -8.13 -35.58 27.39
N GLU A 609 -7.66 -34.92 28.47
CA GLU A 609 -7.03 -35.56 29.65
C GLU A 609 -7.26 -34.79 30.99
N TYR A 610 -7.37 -35.51 32.11
CA TYR A 610 -7.43 -34.93 33.47
C TYR A 610 -6.76 -35.85 34.52
N LYS A 611 -6.37 -35.28 35.68
CA LYS A 611 -5.97 -36.05 36.87
C LYS A 611 -6.49 -35.43 38.16
N ILE A 612 -6.63 -36.23 39.20
CA ILE A 612 -7.13 -35.83 40.52
C ILE A 612 -6.00 -35.86 41.54
N GLY A 613 -5.87 -34.80 42.34
CA GLY A 613 -4.80 -34.69 43.34
C GLY A 613 -3.41 -34.43 42.76
N GLU A 614 -2.40 -34.38 43.63
CA GLU A 614 -1.02 -34.04 43.25
C GLU A 614 -0.24 -35.25 42.70
N THR A 615 -0.64 -36.46 43.06
CA THR A 615 -0.01 -37.73 42.67
C THR A 615 -0.88 -38.49 41.66
N GLY A 616 -0.30 -38.89 40.53
CA GLY A 616 -0.99 -39.70 39.52
C GLY A 616 -0.71 -39.30 38.07
N THR A 617 -0.98 -40.23 37.16
CA THR A 617 -0.91 -40.07 35.70
C THR A 617 -2.17 -39.37 35.19
N PHE A 618 -2.05 -38.51 34.18
CA PHE A 618 -3.21 -37.97 33.47
C PHE A 618 -3.96 -39.10 32.75
N ILE A 619 -5.28 -39.12 32.91
CA ILE A 619 -6.20 -40.10 32.33
C ILE A 619 -6.96 -39.42 31.19
N LYS A 620 -7.12 -40.09 30.05
CA LYS A 620 -7.90 -39.55 28.93
C LYS A 620 -9.37 -39.38 29.32
N GLY A 621 -9.90 -38.18 29.12
CA GLY A 621 -11.31 -37.87 29.31
C GLY A 621 -12.09 -38.35 28.09
N ASN A 622 -12.89 -39.40 28.20
CA ASN A 622 -13.73 -39.84 27.06
C ASN A 622 -15.02 -39.00 26.92
N GLY A 623 -14.96 -37.68 27.16
CA GLY A 623 -16.15 -36.82 27.18
C GLY A 623 -17.17 -37.19 28.27
N ILE A 624 -16.71 -37.76 29.38
CA ILE A 624 -17.54 -38.16 30.52
C ILE A 624 -17.72 -36.97 31.45
N ASP A 625 -18.97 -36.65 31.82
CA ASP A 625 -19.27 -35.70 32.88
C ASP A 625 -18.66 -36.20 34.21
N ILE A 626 -17.74 -35.42 34.77
CA ILE A 626 -17.13 -35.75 36.07
C ILE A 626 -18.16 -35.44 37.16
N ASN A 627 -18.65 -36.47 37.84
CA ASN A 627 -19.48 -36.31 39.04
C ASN A 627 -18.62 -35.76 40.18
N MET A 628 -19.00 -34.60 40.71
CA MET A 628 -18.19 -33.87 41.69
C MET A 628 -18.30 -34.40 43.12
N SER A 629 -19.28 -35.26 43.40
CA SER A 629 -19.52 -35.83 44.74
C SER A 629 -18.27 -36.48 45.34
N ASP A 630 -17.45 -37.11 44.51
CA ASP A 630 -16.29 -37.90 44.94
C ASP A 630 -15.01 -37.04 45.13
N TYR A 631 -15.09 -35.77 44.72
CA TYR A 631 -13.96 -34.85 44.65
C TYR A 631 -14.12 -33.60 45.51
N LEU A 632 -15.15 -33.52 46.34
CA LEU A 632 -15.37 -32.43 47.28
C LEU A 632 -14.12 -32.19 48.15
N GLY A 633 -13.64 -30.95 48.18
CA GLY A 633 -12.44 -30.54 48.93
C GLY A 633 -11.09 -30.88 48.27
N LYS A 634 -11.07 -31.48 47.07
CA LYS A 634 -9.84 -31.85 46.34
C LYS A 634 -9.53 -30.87 45.20
N ASN A 635 -8.32 -30.95 44.65
CA ASN A 635 -7.94 -30.28 43.40
C ASN A 635 -8.08 -31.25 42.21
N ILE A 636 -8.63 -30.76 41.11
CA ILE A 636 -8.63 -31.46 39.81
C ILE A 636 -7.76 -30.66 38.84
N TYR A 637 -6.88 -31.35 38.13
CA TYR A 637 -5.92 -30.79 37.20
C TYR A 637 -6.30 -31.19 35.78
N PHE A 638 -6.33 -30.21 34.89
CA PHE A 638 -6.75 -30.38 33.52
C PHE A 638 -5.68 -29.90 32.56
N LYS A 639 -5.46 -30.63 31.47
CA LYS A 639 -4.61 -30.19 30.37
C LYS A 639 -5.14 -30.71 29.04
N LYS A 640 -4.78 -30.03 27.96
CA LYS A 640 -4.94 -30.54 26.61
C LYS A 640 -3.70 -31.34 26.24
N SER A 641 -3.87 -32.56 25.73
CA SER A 641 -2.77 -33.39 25.25
C SER A 641 -2.07 -32.71 24.07
N ALA A 642 -0.78 -32.99 23.90
CA ALA A 642 -0.11 -32.66 22.65
C ALA A 642 -0.80 -33.38 21.50
N ILE A 643 -1.01 -32.68 20.38
CA ILE A 643 -1.53 -33.28 19.15
C ILE A 643 -0.31 -33.66 18.32
N ALA A 644 -0.32 -34.86 17.73
CA ALA A 644 0.82 -35.46 17.04
C ALA A 644 1.53 -34.54 16.02
N ASP A 645 0.87 -33.50 15.49
CA ASP A 645 1.43 -32.62 14.46
C ASP A 645 0.98 -31.14 14.55
N GLY A 646 1.02 -30.50 15.73
CA GLY A 646 0.87 -29.03 15.70
C GLY A 646 0.74 -28.23 16.99
N GLN A 647 0.64 -28.85 18.16
CA GLN A 647 0.55 -28.11 19.43
C GLN A 647 1.22 -28.87 20.57
N PHE A 648 2.03 -28.17 21.36
CA PHE A 648 2.49 -28.66 22.65
C PHE A 648 1.30 -28.93 23.58
N GLU A 649 1.50 -29.74 24.61
CA GLU A 649 0.53 -29.83 25.71
C GLU A 649 0.23 -28.43 26.27
N SER A 650 -1.03 -28.18 26.64
CA SER A 650 -1.39 -26.87 27.21
C SER A 650 -0.76 -26.68 28.58
N GLN A 651 -0.79 -25.44 29.07
CA GLN A 651 -0.66 -25.22 30.51
C GLN A 651 -1.71 -26.01 31.29
N THR A 652 -1.37 -26.43 32.51
CA THR A 652 -2.29 -27.15 33.40
C THR A 652 -3.22 -26.16 34.11
N GLN A 653 -4.53 -26.33 33.93
CA GLN A 653 -5.54 -25.63 34.73
C GLN A 653 -5.78 -26.40 36.03
N VAL A 654 -5.83 -25.69 37.16
CA VAL A 654 -6.20 -26.27 38.46
C VAL A 654 -7.57 -25.75 38.84
N ILE A 655 -8.48 -26.66 39.18
CA ILE A 655 -9.77 -26.31 39.78
C ILE A 655 -9.80 -26.86 41.19
N LYS A 656 -9.97 -25.97 42.17
CA LYS A 656 -10.23 -26.33 43.56
C LYS A 656 -11.72 -26.59 43.73
N ILE A 657 -12.07 -27.79 44.13
CA ILE A 657 -13.47 -28.18 44.38
C ILE A 657 -13.81 -27.82 45.82
N PRO A 658 -14.75 -26.88 46.07
CA PRO A 658 -15.11 -26.52 47.44
C PRO A 658 -15.65 -27.72 48.23
N ALA A 659 -15.43 -27.73 49.54
CA ALA A 659 -16.17 -28.61 50.43
C ALA A 659 -17.64 -28.17 50.51
N ARG A 660 -18.56 -29.04 50.93
CA ARG A 660 -19.95 -28.66 51.17
C ARG A 660 -20.03 -27.59 52.28
N PRO A 661 -20.95 -26.62 52.17
CA PRO A 661 -21.28 -25.76 53.29
C PRO A 661 -21.70 -26.60 54.51
N LYS A 662 -21.18 -26.25 55.69
CA LYS A 662 -21.54 -26.88 56.96
C LYS A 662 -23.05 -26.72 57.21
N ALA A 663 -23.66 -27.75 57.80
CA ALA A 663 -25.08 -27.70 58.16
C ALA A 663 -25.38 -26.48 59.06
N PRO A 664 -26.44 -25.70 58.75
CA PRO A 664 -26.88 -24.62 59.63
C PRO A 664 -27.41 -25.19 60.96
N ALA A 665 -27.47 -24.39 62.03
CA ALA A 665 -27.98 -24.85 63.32
C ALA A 665 -29.05 -23.89 63.83
N TYR A 666 -30.23 -24.42 64.16
CA TYR A 666 -31.37 -23.65 64.65
C TYR A 666 -31.84 -24.18 66.00
N THR A 667 -32.36 -23.29 66.84
CA THR A 667 -33.01 -23.63 68.11
C THR A 667 -34.36 -22.93 68.22
N ILE A 668 -35.22 -23.38 69.14
CA ILE A 668 -36.59 -22.88 69.30
C ILE A 668 -36.66 -21.73 70.31
N ASP A 669 -37.39 -20.67 69.95
CA ASP A 669 -37.88 -19.61 70.83
C ASP A 669 -39.33 -19.95 71.22
N TYR A 670 -39.50 -20.68 72.33
CA TYR A 670 -40.80 -21.18 72.78
C TYR A 670 -41.80 -20.07 73.15
N ASN A 671 -41.31 -18.89 73.54
CA ASN A 671 -42.15 -17.76 73.94
C ASN A 671 -42.87 -17.11 72.75
N ASN A 672 -42.16 -17.01 71.62
CA ASN A 672 -42.67 -16.38 70.40
C ASN A 672 -43.16 -17.39 69.37
N ALA A 673 -43.00 -18.67 69.66
CA ALA A 673 -43.19 -19.77 68.74
C ALA A 673 -42.39 -19.60 67.43
N THR A 674 -41.12 -19.19 67.51
CA THR A 674 -40.25 -19.02 66.33
C THR A 674 -38.95 -19.79 66.49
N THR A 675 -38.08 -19.78 65.47
CA THR A 675 -36.65 -20.07 65.68
C THR A 675 -35.99 -18.93 66.49
N ASN A 676 -34.88 -19.21 67.18
CA ASN A 676 -34.04 -18.20 67.82
C ASN A 676 -33.19 -17.44 66.80
N GLN A 677 -32.69 -18.14 65.79
CA GLN A 677 -31.87 -17.58 64.72
C GLN A 677 -32.77 -17.19 63.54
N VAL A 678 -32.36 -16.15 62.83
CA VAL A 678 -32.93 -15.79 61.54
C VAL A 678 -32.61 -16.89 60.53
N VAL A 679 -33.60 -17.32 59.75
CA VAL A 679 -33.40 -18.26 58.65
C VAL A 679 -33.20 -17.45 57.36
N PRO A 680 -31.97 -17.31 56.84
CA PRO A 680 -31.69 -16.50 55.65
C PRO A 680 -32.24 -17.19 54.38
N SER A 681 -32.43 -16.42 53.31
CA SER A 681 -32.92 -16.94 52.01
C SER A 681 -31.95 -17.85 51.27
N THR A 682 -30.71 -17.97 51.75
CA THR A 682 -29.71 -18.94 51.33
C THR A 682 -29.91 -20.31 51.97
N VAL A 683 -30.78 -20.44 52.97
CA VAL A 683 -31.16 -21.71 53.58
C VAL A 683 -32.52 -22.12 53.07
N GLU A 684 -32.66 -23.39 52.70
CA GLU A 684 -33.94 -24.00 52.37
C GLU A 684 -34.41 -24.91 53.50
N ILE A 685 -35.72 -24.94 53.69
CA ILE A 685 -36.44 -25.62 54.77
C ILE A 685 -37.31 -26.70 54.13
N SER A 686 -37.31 -27.89 54.71
CA SER A 686 -38.13 -29.02 54.28
C SER A 686 -38.77 -29.71 55.48
N GLU A 687 -39.93 -30.35 55.29
CA GLU A 687 -40.51 -31.27 56.28
C GLU A 687 -40.04 -32.72 56.07
N THR A 688 -39.28 -32.99 54.99
CA THR A 688 -38.62 -34.28 54.72
C THR A 688 -37.09 -34.13 54.63
N ASP A 689 -36.36 -35.17 55.03
CA ASP A 689 -34.90 -35.27 54.94
C ASP A 689 -34.37 -35.27 53.49
N THR A 690 -35.21 -35.65 52.54
CA THR A 690 -34.90 -35.66 51.10
C THR A 690 -34.95 -34.29 50.43
N PHE A 691 -35.52 -33.27 51.09
CA PHE A 691 -35.75 -31.95 50.50
C PHE A 691 -36.54 -32.00 49.17
N ALA A 692 -37.51 -32.92 49.07
CA ALA A 692 -38.34 -33.09 47.88
C ALA A 692 -39.26 -31.89 47.61
N SER A 693 -39.65 -31.16 48.66
CA SER A 693 -40.35 -29.89 48.59
C SER A 693 -39.74 -28.94 49.61
N THR A 694 -39.23 -27.80 49.13
CA THR A 694 -38.51 -26.87 49.98
C THR A 694 -39.10 -25.48 49.94
N THR A 695 -38.98 -24.76 51.06
CA THR A 695 -39.28 -23.34 51.15
C THR A 695 -38.01 -22.61 51.56
N ALA A 696 -37.65 -21.55 50.83
CA ALA A 696 -36.51 -20.73 51.22
C ALA A 696 -36.81 -19.92 52.48
N GLY A 697 -35.79 -19.72 53.32
CA GLY A 697 -35.85 -18.78 54.44
C GLY A 697 -36.19 -17.36 53.95
N GLN A 698 -36.82 -16.57 54.82
CA GLN A 698 -37.28 -15.22 54.48
C GLN A 698 -36.40 -14.12 55.05
N GLY A 699 -35.26 -14.47 55.66
CA GLY A 699 -34.41 -13.48 56.36
C GLY A 699 -35.01 -13.00 57.68
N THR A 700 -35.99 -13.71 58.22
CA THR A 700 -36.58 -13.48 59.55
C THR A 700 -36.49 -14.74 60.40
N LYS A 701 -36.82 -14.64 61.69
CA LYS A 701 -37.08 -15.84 62.51
C LYS A 701 -38.26 -16.60 61.89
N LEU A 702 -38.13 -17.91 61.74
CA LEU A 702 -39.18 -18.76 61.16
C LEU A 702 -40.26 -18.97 62.22
N LEU A 703 -41.52 -18.65 61.90
CA LEU A 703 -42.66 -18.99 62.75
C LEU A 703 -42.85 -20.50 62.75
N LEU A 704 -42.76 -21.10 63.92
CA LEU A 704 -43.02 -22.50 64.18
C LEU A 704 -44.49 -22.59 64.55
N TYR A 705 -45.29 -23.32 63.77
CA TYR A 705 -46.67 -23.64 64.12
C TYR A 705 -46.67 -24.94 64.93
N PRO A 706 -46.67 -24.89 66.28
CA PRO A 706 -46.79 -26.09 67.09
C PRO A 706 -48.20 -26.63 66.92
N GLY A 707 -48.34 -27.60 66.01
CA GLY A 707 -49.58 -28.34 65.88
C GLY A 707 -49.85 -29.18 67.12
N ILE A 708 -50.93 -29.96 67.04
CA ILE A 708 -51.27 -30.97 68.05
C ILE A 708 -50.33 -32.19 68.03
N SER A 709 -49.49 -32.32 66.98
CA SER A 709 -48.48 -33.37 66.82
C SER A 709 -47.10 -32.74 66.61
N PRO A 710 -46.02 -33.35 67.14
CA PRO A 710 -44.66 -32.87 66.90
C PRO A 710 -44.27 -33.05 65.43
N LYS A 711 -43.36 -32.22 64.94
CA LYS A 711 -42.79 -32.34 63.59
C LYS A 711 -41.30 -31.99 63.55
N THR A 712 -40.57 -32.55 62.60
CA THR A 712 -39.16 -32.22 62.37
C THR A 712 -39.03 -31.35 61.13
N LEU A 713 -38.27 -30.26 61.23
CA LEU A 713 -37.89 -29.42 60.11
C LEU A 713 -36.42 -29.66 59.75
N TYR A 714 -36.14 -29.80 58.45
CA TYR A 714 -34.81 -29.99 57.91
C TYR A 714 -34.32 -28.69 57.27
N PHE A 715 -33.07 -28.30 57.56
CA PHE A 715 -32.45 -27.09 57.02
C PHE A 715 -31.13 -27.41 56.36
N ARG A 716 -30.90 -26.87 55.16
CA ARG A 716 -29.58 -26.89 54.51
C ARG A 716 -29.33 -25.60 53.73
N VAL A 717 -28.07 -25.28 53.47
CA VAL A 717 -27.73 -24.18 52.55
C VAL A 717 -28.05 -24.64 51.13
N LYS A 718 -28.90 -23.89 50.41
CA LYS A 718 -29.25 -24.21 49.02
C LYS A 718 -28.03 -24.01 48.12
N ALA A 719 -27.93 -24.81 47.04
CA ALA A 719 -26.88 -24.62 46.05
C ALA A 719 -26.94 -23.19 45.46
N SER A 720 -25.78 -22.64 45.11
CA SER A 720 -25.64 -21.31 44.50
C SER A 720 -24.64 -21.36 43.36
N GLN A 721 -24.45 -20.24 42.64
CA GLN A 721 -23.43 -20.15 41.57
C GLN A 721 -22.00 -20.43 42.04
N ASN A 722 -21.74 -20.42 43.35
CA ASN A 722 -20.39 -20.56 43.92
C ASN A 722 -20.26 -21.64 45.01
N ASN A 723 -21.35 -22.35 45.36
CA ASN A 723 -21.33 -23.34 46.45
C ASN A 723 -22.28 -24.49 46.15
N PHE A 724 -21.82 -25.71 46.45
CA PHE A 724 -22.65 -26.92 46.48
C PHE A 724 -23.76 -26.81 47.52
N VAL A 725 -24.76 -27.69 47.40
CA VAL A 725 -25.75 -27.86 48.46
C VAL A 725 -25.06 -28.27 49.76
N GLY A 726 -25.42 -27.59 50.84
CA GLY A 726 -24.87 -27.83 52.18
C GLY A 726 -25.39 -29.10 52.80
N GLU A 727 -24.72 -29.52 53.88
CA GLU A 727 -25.22 -30.58 54.74
C GLU A 727 -26.56 -30.17 55.39
N SER A 728 -27.41 -31.15 55.67
CA SER A 728 -28.69 -30.93 56.36
C SER A 728 -28.53 -30.95 57.88
N SER A 729 -29.41 -30.23 58.55
CA SER A 729 -29.60 -30.22 60.01
C SER A 729 -31.08 -30.38 60.32
N GLU A 730 -31.39 -30.82 61.54
CA GLU A 730 -32.74 -31.09 61.99
C GLU A 730 -33.15 -30.15 63.15
N LEU A 731 -34.41 -29.73 63.16
CA LEU A 731 -35.05 -29.04 64.28
C LEU A 731 -36.34 -29.78 64.64
N TYR A 732 -36.34 -30.42 65.80
CA TYR A 732 -37.52 -31.05 66.35
C TYR A 732 -38.44 -30.00 67.01
N VAL A 733 -39.64 -29.82 66.46
CA VAL A 733 -40.68 -28.91 66.97
C VAL A 733 -41.71 -29.72 67.76
N PRO A 734 -41.76 -29.61 69.10
CA PRO A 734 -42.72 -30.35 69.92
C PRO A 734 -44.16 -29.83 69.71
N ALA A 735 -45.15 -30.67 70.03
CA ALA A 735 -46.56 -30.28 70.02
C ALA A 735 -46.88 -29.22 71.10
N ALA A 736 -47.92 -28.41 70.88
CA ALA A 736 -48.48 -27.56 71.93
C ALA A 736 -49.26 -28.40 72.97
N VAL A 737 -49.32 -27.95 74.21
CA VAL A 737 -50.09 -28.63 75.26
C VAL A 737 -51.60 -28.43 75.01
N ASN A 738 -52.34 -29.54 74.88
CA ASN A 738 -53.69 -29.58 74.27
C ASN A 738 -54.85 -29.01 75.11
N ALA A 739 -54.67 -28.63 76.37
CA ALA A 739 -55.76 -28.08 77.18
C ALA A 739 -55.34 -26.77 77.86
N GLY A 740 -56.07 -25.69 77.59
CA GLY A 740 -55.97 -24.45 78.36
C GLY A 740 -56.62 -24.59 79.75
N PRO A 741 -56.32 -23.68 80.69
CA PRO A 741 -56.93 -23.68 82.02
C PRO A 741 -58.41 -23.30 81.95
N VAL A 742 -59.22 -23.84 82.86
CA VAL A 742 -60.67 -23.59 82.93
C VAL A 742 -60.99 -22.76 84.16
N PHE A 743 -61.79 -21.71 83.99
CA PHE A 743 -62.22 -20.80 85.06
C PHE A 743 -63.75 -20.73 85.13
N THR A 744 -64.26 -20.37 86.29
CA THR A 744 -65.69 -20.12 86.56
C THR A 744 -65.85 -18.76 87.25
N ILE A 745 -67.08 -18.22 87.28
CA ILE A 745 -67.37 -16.87 87.79
C ILE A 745 -67.96 -16.95 89.21
N ASN A 746 -67.47 -16.09 90.11
CA ASN A 746 -68.13 -15.72 91.35
C ASN A 746 -68.92 -14.42 91.11
N TYR A 747 -70.23 -14.55 90.92
CA TYR A 747 -71.11 -13.43 90.52
C TYR A 747 -71.37 -12.41 91.63
N SER A 748 -71.31 -12.79 92.90
CA SER A 748 -71.54 -11.85 94.00
C SER A 748 -70.34 -10.93 94.25
N GLU A 749 -69.13 -11.41 93.97
CA GLU A 749 -67.89 -10.62 94.11
C GLU A 749 -67.35 -10.05 92.81
N GLU A 750 -67.95 -10.40 91.67
CA GLU A 750 -67.52 -10.00 90.34
C GLU A 750 -66.06 -10.41 90.03
N LYS A 751 -65.71 -11.65 90.39
CA LYS A 751 -64.36 -12.20 90.21
C LYS A 751 -64.39 -13.60 89.61
N THR A 752 -63.25 -14.11 89.14
CA THR A 752 -63.10 -15.56 88.93
C THR A 752 -63.21 -16.31 90.26
N MET A 753 -63.76 -17.52 90.22
CA MET A 753 -63.81 -18.40 91.39
C MET A 753 -62.43 -18.97 91.73
N GLN A 754 -61.68 -19.37 90.70
CA GLN A 754 -60.31 -19.89 90.83
C GLN A 754 -59.29 -18.74 90.78
N PRO A 755 -58.20 -18.79 91.56
CA PRO A 755 -57.08 -17.88 91.41
C PRO A 755 -56.35 -18.13 90.09
N VAL A 756 -55.93 -17.06 89.41
CA VAL A 756 -55.14 -17.15 88.18
C VAL A 756 -53.67 -17.27 88.59
N SER A 757 -53.09 -18.48 88.52
CA SER A 757 -51.71 -18.75 88.94
C SER A 757 -50.66 -18.18 87.97
N SER A 758 -49.40 -18.07 88.41
CA SER A 758 -48.30 -17.44 87.65
C SER A 758 -47.76 -18.24 86.46
N ASN A 759 -48.23 -19.46 86.27
CA ASN A 759 -48.03 -20.25 85.04
C ASN A 759 -49.16 -20.06 84.02
N ILE A 760 -50.19 -19.30 84.35
CA ILE A 760 -51.29 -18.93 83.46
C ILE A 760 -51.11 -17.46 83.08
N GLU A 761 -51.29 -17.15 81.80
CA GLU A 761 -51.50 -15.78 81.35
C GLU A 761 -52.93 -15.61 80.84
N TYR A 762 -53.46 -14.41 81.01
CA TYR A 762 -54.78 -14.04 80.55
C TYR A 762 -54.75 -12.76 79.72
N SER A 763 -55.73 -12.60 78.84
CA SER A 763 -55.93 -11.39 78.06
C SER A 763 -57.42 -11.17 77.78
N TYR A 764 -57.79 -9.91 77.54
CA TYR A 764 -59.08 -9.56 76.95
C TYR A 764 -59.05 -9.62 75.42
N ASP A 765 -57.88 -9.85 74.83
CA ASP A 765 -57.64 -10.09 73.41
C ASP A 765 -57.47 -11.60 73.17
N LYS A 766 -58.32 -12.18 72.31
CA LYS A 766 -58.35 -13.62 72.01
C LYS A 766 -57.02 -14.18 71.50
N ASP A 767 -56.23 -13.34 70.81
CA ASP A 767 -55.00 -13.76 70.12
C ASP A 767 -53.75 -13.51 70.99
N PHE A 768 -53.91 -12.95 72.20
CA PHE A 768 -52.81 -12.60 73.11
C PHE A 768 -51.75 -11.69 72.46
N ILE A 769 -52.12 -10.91 71.44
CA ILE A 769 -51.22 -9.96 70.76
C ILE A 769 -50.96 -8.77 71.67
N THR A 770 -52.01 -8.26 72.31
CA THR A 770 -51.93 -7.14 73.26
C THR A 770 -52.53 -7.49 74.62
N GLY A 771 -52.14 -6.76 75.66
CA GLY A 771 -52.78 -6.84 76.97
C GLY A 771 -52.64 -8.17 77.71
N LYS A 772 -51.64 -9.00 77.37
CA LYS A 772 -51.36 -10.23 78.12
C LYS A 772 -50.84 -9.91 79.52
N THR A 773 -51.45 -10.54 80.52
CA THR A 773 -51.07 -10.38 81.93
C THR A 773 -50.86 -11.76 82.54
N VAL A 774 -49.76 -11.92 83.29
CA VAL A 774 -49.48 -13.16 84.02
C VAL A 774 -50.30 -13.17 85.30
N GLY A 775 -50.85 -14.34 85.65
CA GLY A 775 -51.60 -14.50 86.89
C GLY A 775 -50.74 -14.27 88.14
N GLU A 776 -51.33 -13.65 89.16
CA GLU A 776 -50.64 -13.36 90.43
C GLU A 776 -50.93 -14.39 91.54
N GLY A 777 -51.66 -15.46 91.22
CA GLY A 777 -52.19 -16.41 92.21
C GLY A 777 -53.39 -15.87 92.98
N LYS A 778 -54.05 -14.83 92.48
CA LYS A 778 -55.27 -14.22 93.05
C LYS A 778 -56.46 -14.40 92.12
N THR A 779 -57.67 -14.27 92.63
CA THR A 779 -58.88 -14.19 91.80
C THR A 779 -58.85 -12.91 90.96
N LEU A 780 -59.29 -13.02 89.70
CA LEU A 780 -59.30 -11.91 88.75
C LEU A 780 -60.63 -11.17 88.85
N VAL A 781 -60.61 -9.85 89.07
CA VAL A 781 -61.81 -9.01 88.95
C VAL A 781 -62.29 -9.01 87.50
N LEU A 782 -63.55 -9.35 87.32
CA LEU A 782 -64.21 -9.44 86.03
C LEU A 782 -64.93 -8.14 85.73
N ILE A 783 -64.97 -7.79 84.44
CA ILE A 783 -65.75 -6.65 83.95
C ILE A 783 -67.02 -7.24 83.35
N PRO A 784 -68.21 -7.02 83.94
CA PRO A 784 -69.47 -7.50 83.39
C PRO A 784 -69.61 -7.14 81.90
N GLY A 785 -69.93 -8.13 81.07
CA GLY A 785 -70.07 -8.01 79.62
C GLY A 785 -68.78 -8.15 78.80
N LYS A 786 -67.62 -8.41 79.43
CA LYS A 786 -66.32 -8.51 78.74
C LYS A 786 -65.62 -9.84 78.99
N ASP A 787 -65.50 -10.66 77.95
CA ASP A 787 -64.88 -11.99 78.00
C ASP A 787 -63.38 -11.94 78.30
N VAL A 788 -62.87 -12.99 78.96
CA VAL A 788 -61.44 -13.16 79.29
C VAL A 788 -60.93 -14.46 78.68
N TYR A 789 -59.72 -14.43 78.12
CA TYR A 789 -59.04 -15.58 77.53
C TYR A 789 -57.86 -15.99 78.39
N PHE A 790 -57.64 -17.29 78.57
CA PHE A 790 -56.58 -17.85 79.42
C PHE A 790 -55.77 -18.91 78.67
N ARG A 791 -54.47 -19.00 78.93
CA ARG A 791 -53.62 -20.12 78.50
C ARG A 791 -52.48 -20.35 79.48
N TYR A 792 -51.92 -21.56 79.51
CA TYR A 792 -50.64 -21.79 80.17
C TYR A 792 -49.54 -21.06 79.37
N LYS A 793 -48.71 -20.28 80.06
CA LYS A 793 -47.58 -19.58 79.43
C LYS A 793 -46.57 -20.59 78.87
N ALA A 794 -45.79 -20.17 77.87
CA ALA A 794 -44.69 -20.98 77.36
C ALA A 794 -43.71 -21.38 78.49
N GLY A 795 -43.24 -22.62 78.45
CA GLY A 795 -42.20 -23.14 79.33
C GLY A 795 -40.79 -23.00 78.71
N TYR A 796 -39.78 -23.50 79.42
CA TYR A 796 -38.41 -23.58 78.89
C TYR A 796 -38.29 -24.49 77.65
N ASN A 797 -39.18 -25.47 77.52
CA ASN A 797 -39.20 -26.45 76.44
C ASN A 797 -40.61 -26.76 75.90
N SER A 798 -41.57 -25.85 76.10
CA SER A 798 -42.97 -26.05 75.65
C SER A 798 -43.59 -24.75 75.15
N PHE A 799 -44.37 -24.84 74.07
CA PHE A 799 -45.18 -23.73 73.58
C PHE A 799 -46.32 -23.41 74.55
N PRO A 800 -46.94 -22.20 74.48
CA PRO A 800 -48.16 -21.92 75.21
C PRO A 800 -49.24 -22.95 74.91
N SER A 801 -50.10 -23.25 75.89
CA SER A 801 -51.25 -24.13 75.64
C SER A 801 -52.25 -23.49 74.68
N LEU A 802 -53.25 -24.28 74.26
CA LEU A 802 -54.46 -23.71 73.65
C LEU A 802 -55.12 -22.69 74.58
N THR A 803 -55.77 -21.69 73.97
CA THR A 803 -56.53 -20.64 74.66
C THR A 803 -57.92 -21.13 75.08
N THR A 804 -58.29 -20.91 76.34
CA THR A 804 -59.64 -21.10 76.87
C THR A 804 -60.35 -19.76 77.04
N LYS A 805 -61.63 -19.67 76.65
CA LYS A 805 -62.47 -18.48 76.80
C LYS A 805 -63.38 -18.60 78.03
N LEU A 806 -63.38 -17.59 78.90
CA LEU A 806 -64.37 -17.35 79.95
C LEU A 806 -65.36 -16.28 79.48
N THR A 807 -66.63 -16.66 79.33
CA THR A 807 -67.68 -15.73 78.92
C THR A 807 -68.23 -15.00 80.13
N VAL A 808 -68.17 -13.67 80.15
CA VAL A 808 -68.59 -12.85 81.31
C VAL A 808 -69.89 -12.11 80.97
N PRO A 809 -71.04 -12.45 81.61
CA PRO A 809 -72.33 -11.86 81.23
C PRO A 809 -72.42 -10.37 81.60
N SER A 810 -73.33 -9.64 80.95
CA SER A 810 -73.63 -8.25 81.30
C SER A 810 -74.48 -8.17 82.58
N ARG A 811 -74.52 -7.00 83.22
CA ARG A 811 -75.42 -6.79 84.38
C ARG A 811 -76.89 -6.92 83.94
N PRO A 812 -77.76 -7.53 84.77
CA PRO A 812 -79.19 -7.47 84.55
C PRO A 812 -79.69 -6.03 84.75
N ARG A 813 -80.79 -5.66 84.08
CA ARG A 813 -81.42 -4.33 84.22
C ARG A 813 -82.63 -4.40 85.14
N ILE A 814 -82.86 -3.35 85.93
CA ILE A 814 -84.11 -3.16 86.66
C ILE A 814 -85.18 -2.69 85.66
N SER A 815 -86.35 -3.33 85.68
CA SER A 815 -87.46 -3.03 84.76
C SER A 815 -88.66 -2.33 85.43
N GLY A 816 -88.66 -2.23 86.77
CA GLY A 816 -89.70 -1.52 87.53
C GLY A 816 -89.25 -0.14 88.00
N ASN A 817 -90.23 0.74 88.22
CA ASN A 817 -90.05 2.01 88.92
C ASN A 817 -90.49 1.86 90.38
N PHE A 818 -90.01 2.76 91.23
CA PHE A 818 -90.33 2.77 92.66
C PHE A 818 -90.83 4.15 93.08
N ARG A 819 -91.86 4.19 93.93
CA ARG A 819 -92.47 5.42 94.45
C ARG A 819 -92.61 5.38 95.97
N VAL A 820 -92.65 6.56 96.60
CA VAL A 820 -92.91 6.70 98.03
C VAL A 820 -94.42 6.76 98.27
N ASP A 821 -94.93 5.89 99.13
CA ASP A 821 -96.23 6.00 99.78
C ASP A 821 -96.07 6.87 101.03
N PHE A 822 -96.51 8.13 100.90
CA PHE A 822 -96.37 9.15 101.95
C PHE A 822 -97.34 8.97 103.13
N GLU A 823 -98.46 8.27 102.92
CA GLU A 823 -99.44 8.03 103.97
C GLU A 823 -98.94 6.92 104.92
N ASN A 824 -98.40 5.84 104.34
CA ASN A 824 -97.89 4.68 105.09
C ASN A 824 -96.38 4.76 105.38
N GLU A 825 -95.69 5.72 104.79
CA GLU A 825 -94.25 5.93 104.97
C GLU A 825 -93.41 4.74 104.49
N THR A 826 -93.67 4.31 103.25
CA THR A 826 -93.00 3.17 102.64
C THR A 826 -92.65 3.42 101.16
N VAL A 827 -91.76 2.63 100.57
CA VAL A 827 -91.53 2.56 99.11
C VAL A 827 -92.27 1.36 98.55
N LEU A 828 -92.97 1.59 97.45
CA LEU A 828 -93.69 0.61 96.65
C LEU A 828 -93.12 0.57 95.23
N ALA A 829 -93.29 -0.55 94.53
CA ALA A 829 -93.04 -0.61 93.10
C ALA A 829 -94.26 -0.04 92.34
N ASP A 830 -94.06 0.66 91.21
CA ASP A 830 -95.11 1.39 90.48
C ASP A 830 -96.36 0.56 90.16
N SER A 831 -96.19 -0.74 89.89
CA SER A 831 -97.28 -1.67 89.56
C SER A 831 -97.86 -2.46 90.74
N ASP A 832 -97.21 -2.44 91.91
CA ASP A 832 -97.47 -3.41 92.98
C ASP A 832 -97.48 -2.75 94.37
N ALA A 833 -98.29 -3.28 95.29
CA ALA A 833 -98.28 -2.86 96.69
C ALA A 833 -97.02 -3.32 97.45
N TYR A 834 -96.01 -3.89 96.77
CA TYR A 834 -94.89 -4.61 97.38
C TYR A 834 -93.61 -4.53 96.53
N VAL A 835 -92.43 -4.57 97.16
CA VAL A 835 -91.14 -4.72 96.47
C VAL A 835 -90.72 -6.19 96.47
N ASP A 836 -90.54 -6.78 95.27
CA ASP A 836 -90.19 -8.20 95.05
C ASP A 836 -88.91 -8.60 95.80
N SER A 837 -88.90 -9.80 96.39
CA SER A 837 -87.76 -10.38 97.10
C SER A 837 -86.46 -10.57 96.30
N ARG A 838 -86.51 -10.42 94.97
CA ARG A 838 -85.32 -10.37 94.09
C ARG A 838 -84.52 -9.09 94.24
N TYR A 839 -85.11 -8.05 94.82
CA TYR A 839 -84.43 -6.80 95.12
C TYR A 839 -83.76 -6.85 96.49
N GLU A 840 -82.61 -6.19 96.58
CA GLU A 840 -81.98 -5.77 97.82
C GLU A 840 -81.91 -4.25 97.85
N TYR A 841 -81.97 -3.68 99.05
CA TYR A 841 -81.95 -2.24 99.24
C TYR A 841 -80.99 -1.83 100.36
N SER A 842 -80.50 -0.60 100.26
CA SER A 842 -79.62 0.01 101.24
C SER A 842 -79.92 1.51 101.37
N GLY A 843 -79.54 2.09 102.51
CA GLY A 843 -79.46 3.55 102.66
C GLY A 843 -78.15 4.14 102.11
N ASP A 844 -77.25 3.29 101.61
CA ASP A 844 -75.94 3.65 101.07
C ASP A 844 -75.85 3.24 99.59
N VAL A 845 -75.55 4.21 98.72
CA VAL A 845 -75.43 4.03 97.27
C VAL A 845 -74.38 2.99 96.89
N THR A 846 -73.35 2.80 97.71
CA THR A 846 -72.26 1.87 97.39
C THR A 846 -72.60 0.41 97.69
N PHE A 847 -73.72 0.14 98.38
CA PHE A 847 -74.05 -1.20 98.90
C PHE A 847 -72.89 -1.82 99.70
N THR A 848 -72.11 -1.00 100.42
CA THR A 848 -71.02 -1.49 101.29
C THR A 848 -71.44 -1.56 102.77
N GLY A 849 -72.49 -0.81 103.15
CA GLY A 849 -73.10 -0.86 104.49
C GLY A 849 -74.12 -2.00 104.68
N THR A 850 -75.10 -1.77 105.55
CA THR A 850 -76.18 -2.74 105.80
C THR A 850 -77.05 -2.89 104.54
N ILE A 851 -76.97 -4.05 103.90
CA ILE A 851 -77.84 -4.46 102.80
C ILE A 851 -79.02 -5.22 103.40
N LYS A 852 -80.24 -4.85 103.01
CA LYS A 852 -81.47 -5.54 103.40
C LYS A 852 -82.10 -6.17 102.18
N ASN A 853 -82.56 -7.41 102.31
CA ASN A 853 -83.36 -8.03 101.27
C ASN A 853 -84.78 -7.48 101.34
N ALA A 854 -85.37 -7.16 100.19
CA ALA A 854 -86.81 -6.99 100.12
C ALA A 854 -87.48 -8.33 100.49
N ASN A 855 -88.58 -8.28 101.21
CA ASN A 855 -89.28 -9.47 101.70
C ASN A 855 -90.65 -9.66 101.02
N GLY A 856 -90.88 -9.01 99.87
CA GLY A 856 -92.21 -8.95 99.26
C GLY A 856 -93.18 -8.04 100.00
N GLY A 857 -92.67 -7.11 100.82
CA GLY A 857 -93.42 -6.07 101.54
C GLY A 857 -93.12 -4.66 101.01
N PRO A 858 -93.84 -3.61 101.45
CA PRO A 858 -93.41 -2.23 101.30
C PRO A 858 -92.08 -2.00 102.04
N LEU A 859 -91.18 -1.19 101.50
CA LEU A 859 -89.91 -0.90 102.17
C LEU A 859 -90.09 0.31 103.11
N PRO A 860 -89.72 0.25 104.40
CA PRO A 860 -89.89 1.40 105.29
C PRO A 860 -89.01 2.58 104.86
N VAL A 861 -89.54 3.80 104.91
CA VAL A 861 -88.75 5.02 104.67
C VAL A 861 -88.55 5.84 105.92
N THR A 862 -87.41 6.51 105.99
CA THR A 862 -87.18 7.60 106.95
C THR A 862 -87.28 8.90 106.18
N SER A 863 -88.19 9.78 106.59
CA SER A 863 -88.32 11.14 106.04
C SER A 863 -86.94 11.80 105.83
N GLY A 864 -86.66 12.25 104.61
CA GLY A 864 -85.42 12.92 104.23
C GLY A 864 -84.21 12.04 103.91
N SER A 865 -84.35 10.71 103.89
CA SER A 865 -83.25 9.78 103.57
C SER A 865 -83.60 8.89 102.38
N ASN A 866 -82.82 8.98 101.30
CA ASN A 866 -83.01 8.19 100.09
C ASN A 866 -82.83 6.68 100.35
N ILE A 867 -83.43 5.87 99.48
CA ILE A 867 -83.25 4.41 99.44
C ILE A 867 -82.69 4.01 98.09
N TYR A 868 -81.66 3.16 98.08
CA TYR A 868 -81.05 2.59 96.89
C TYR A 868 -81.45 1.13 96.75
N ILE A 869 -81.86 0.70 95.56
CA ILE A 869 -82.41 -0.62 95.28
C ILE A 869 -81.65 -1.24 94.10
N ARG A 870 -81.31 -2.54 94.16
CA ARG A 870 -80.79 -3.30 93.01
C ARG A 870 -81.28 -4.74 93.01
N LEU A 871 -81.23 -5.41 91.87
CA LEU A 871 -81.37 -6.88 91.81
C LEU A 871 -80.13 -7.49 92.46
N ARG A 872 -80.35 -8.41 93.40
CA ARG A 872 -79.24 -9.16 94.01
C ARG A 872 -78.55 -10.06 92.98
N ALA A 873 -77.26 -10.28 93.15
CA ALA A 873 -76.53 -11.27 92.34
C ALA A 873 -77.12 -12.68 92.54
N THR A 874 -77.07 -13.50 91.50
CA THR A 874 -77.47 -14.91 91.53
C THR A 874 -76.27 -15.81 91.24
N ASN A 875 -76.46 -17.14 91.21
CA ASN A 875 -75.41 -18.07 90.77
C ASN A 875 -75.13 -18.01 89.25
N ALA A 876 -75.85 -17.16 88.50
CA ALA A 876 -75.72 -17.02 87.05
C ALA A 876 -75.61 -15.56 86.56
N ASP A 877 -75.94 -14.57 87.39
CA ASP A 877 -76.00 -13.15 87.00
C ASP A 877 -75.38 -12.25 88.07
N PHE A 878 -74.69 -11.19 87.62
CA PHE A 878 -74.23 -10.11 88.49
C PHE A 878 -75.41 -9.34 89.11
N SER A 879 -75.14 -8.55 90.15
CA SER A 879 -76.15 -7.57 90.63
C SER A 879 -76.45 -6.54 89.54
N SER A 880 -77.69 -6.03 89.49
CA SER A 880 -78.04 -4.97 88.54
C SER A 880 -77.34 -3.66 88.87
N GLU A 881 -77.48 -2.68 87.97
CA GLU A 881 -77.27 -1.28 88.34
C GLU A 881 -78.21 -0.86 89.49
N ILE A 882 -77.81 0.18 90.20
CA ILE A 882 -78.50 0.71 91.38
C ILE A 882 -79.57 1.71 90.94
N TYR A 883 -80.76 1.60 91.51
CA TYR A 883 -81.89 2.52 91.35
C TYR A 883 -82.06 3.35 92.63
N GLU A 884 -82.18 4.67 92.51
CA GLU A 884 -82.32 5.60 93.63
C GLU A 884 -83.77 6.06 93.80
N VAL A 885 -84.28 6.00 95.04
CA VAL A 885 -85.59 6.50 95.44
C VAL A 885 -85.42 7.68 96.39
N MET A 886 -85.87 8.85 95.94
CA MET A 886 -85.80 10.10 96.71
C MET A 886 -86.91 10.16 97.76
N VAL A 887 -86.57 10.39 99.03
CA VAL A 887 -87.55 10.51 100.13
C VAL A 887 -87.51 11.93 100.72
N PRO A 888 -88.57 12.76 100.57
CA PRO A 888 -88.59 14.14 101.06
C PRO A 888 -88.73 14.27 102.58
N GLN A 889 -88.59 15.49 103.12
CA GLN A 889 -88.81 15.79 104.54
C GLN A 889 -90.31 15.98 104.87
N ARG A 890 -90.72 15.72 106.13
CA ARG A 890 -92.08 16.03 106.61
C ARG A 890 -92.38 17.53 106.56
N PRO A 891 -93.61 17.93 106.22
CA PRO A 891 -94.07 19.31 106.40
C PRO A 891 -94.32 19.64 107.88
N GLU A 892 -94.36 20.93 108.24
CA GLU A 892 -94.74 21.41 109.58
C GLU A 892 -96.11 22.11 109.57
N VAL A 893 -96.97 21.79 110.54
CA VAL A 893 -98.25 22.50 110.74
C VAL A 893 -98.04 23.83 111.47
N GLN A 894 -98.85 24.84 111.15
CA GLN A 894 -98.81 26.13 111.83
C GLN A 894 -99.34 26.07 113.28
N ASN A 895 -99.00 27.08 114.09
CA ASN A 895 -99.52 27.21 115.46
C ASN A 895 -100.91 27.87 115.45
N PHE A 896 -101.80 27.42 116.32
CA PHE A 896 -103.14 27.99 116.49
C PHE A 896 -103.31 28.57 117.90
N THR A 897 -104.01 29.70 118.01
CA THR A 897 -104.33 30.41 119.27
C THR A 897 -105.84 30.59 119.41
N ILE A 898 -106.30 30.87 120.63
CA ILE A 898 -107.72 30.93 120.99
C ILE A 898 -108.19 32.37 121.22
N ASP A 899 -109.35 32.74 120.68
CA ASP A 899 -110.08 33.96 121.01
C ASP A 899 -111.06 33.66 122.16
N THR A 900 -110.74 34.19 123.34
CA THR A 900 -111.51 33.90 124.56
C THR A 900 -112.82 34.65 124.66
N VAL A 901 -112.97 35.75 123.92
CA VAL A 901 -114.18 36.56 123.93
C VAL A 901 -115.23 35.94 123.03
N ASN A 902 -114.83 35.59 121.80
CA ASN A 902 -115.73 35.00 120.81
C ASN A 902 -115.85 33.47 120.93
N LYS A 903 -114.99 32.86 121.75
CA LYS A 903 -114.88 31.41 121.93
C LYS A 903 -114.67 30.67 120.61
N THR A 904 -113.73 31.15 119.80
CA THR A 904 -113.28 30.52 118.55
C THR A 904 -111.75 30.37 118.52
N THR A 905 -111.17 29.66 117.54
CA THR A 905 -109.76 29.89 117.20
C THR A 905 -109.57 31.30 116.63
N GLN A 906 -108.36 31.85 116.74
CA GLN A 906 -107.99 33.11 116.09
C GLN A 906 -107.62 32.92 114.62
N GLN A 907 -107.02 31.77 114.28
CA GLN A 907 -106.69 31.41 112.91
C GLN A 907 -107.77 30.49 112.34
N ILE A 908 -108.04 30.66 111.04
CA ILE A 908 -108.80 29.71 110.24
C ILE A 908 -108.06 28.37 110.28
N VAL A 909 -108.79 27.30 110.58
CA VAL A 909 -108.26 25.94 110.48
C VAL A 909 -108.45 25.47 109.04
N PRO A 910 -107.37 25.39 108.22
CA PRO A 910 -107.50 25.03 106.82
C PRO A 910 -107.98 23.59 106.64
N ASP A 911 -108.60 23.28 105.51
CA ASP A 911 -109.11 21.94 105.20
C ASP A 911 -108.05 20.86 104.97
N TYR A 912 -106.78 21.24 104.80
CA TYR A 912 -105.64 20.30 104.82
C TYR A 912 -105.05 20.07 106.22
N VAL A 913 -105.51 20.84 107.21
CA VAL A 913 -105.16 20.65 108.62
C VAL A 913 -106.31 19.89 109.29
N SER A 914 -106.03 18.70 109.79
CA SER A 914 -106.94 18.01 110.69
C SER A 914 -106.69 18.46 112.13
N TYR A 915 -107.75 18.46 112.94
CA TYR A 915 -107.65 18.75 114.35
C TYR A 915 -108.36 17.70 115.21
N LYS A 916 -107.72 17.34 116.32
CA LYS A 916 -108.24 16.42 117.34
C LYS A 916 -108.43 17.18 118.64
N VAL A 917 -109.61 17.09 119.24
CA VAL A 917 -109.96 17.75 120.51
C VAL A 917 -109.96 16.71 121.62
N MET A 918 -109.25 16.98 122.71
CA MET A 918 -109.12 16.10 123.87
C MET A 918 -109.59 16.80 125.15
N ASN A 919 -110.30 16.09 126.02
CA ASN A 919 -110.55 16.48 127.41
C ASN A 919 -109.74 15.55 128.33
N GLY A 920 -108.61 16.04 128.85
CA GLY A 920 -107.60 15.15 129.41
C GLY A 920 -107.13 14.14 128.36
N ASP A 921 -107.22 12.85 128.69
CA ASP A 921 -106.85 11.74 127.79
C ASP A 921 -108.00 11.24 126.90
N VAL A 922 -109.19 11.81 127.04
CA VAL A 922 -110.36 11.38 126.26
C VAL A 922 -110.46 12.20 124.99
N VAL A 923 -110.40 11.52 123.84
CA VAL A 923 -110.64 12.14 122.54
C VAL A 923 -112.14 12.42 122.40
N VAL A 924 -112.47 13.70 122.27
CA VAL A 924 -113.85 14.18 122.16
C VAL A 924 -114.21 14.41 120.69
N LYS A 925 -113.24 14.86 119.89
CA LYS A 925 -113.30 14.83 118.42
C LYS A 925 -111.99 14.29 117.90
N ASP A 926 -112.05 13.28 117.05
CA ASP A 926 -110.87 12.67 116.45
C ASP A 926 -110.63 13.24 115.06
N TYR A 927 -109.42 13.78 114.83
CA TYR A 927 -108.89 14.37 113.59
C TYR A 927 -109.91 14.79 112.53
N THR A 928 -110.78 15.72 112.92
CA THR A 928 -111.74 16.33 112.01
C THR A 928 -111.01 17.32 111.13
N LEU A 929 -111.28 17.34 109.83
CA LEU A 929 -110.67 18.34 108.95
C LEU A 929 -111.18 19.73 109.31
N GLY A 930 -110.29 20.71 109.25
CA GLY A 930 -110.68 22.11 109.19
C GLY A 930 -111.68 22.32 108.05
N ASN A 931 -112.54 23.31 108.20
CA ASN A 931 -113.52 23.67 107.19
C ASN A 931 -113.20 25.02 106.54
N ASN A 932 -111.94 25.46 106.62
CA ASN A 932 -111.49 26.79 106.24
C ASN A 932 -112.24 27.92 106.97
N ASP A 933 -112.66 27.66 108.21
CA ASP A 933 -113.28 28.66 109.07
C ASP A 933 -112.60 28.72 110.45
N LEU A 934 -112.96 29.73 111.25
CA LEU A 934 -112.63 29.75 112.67
C LEU A 934 -113.36 28.61 113.36
N LEU A 935 -112.63 27.85 114.16
CA LEU A 935 -113.18 26.71 114.85
C LEU A 935 -113.93 27.21 116.09
N ASP A 936 -115.25 27.01 116.13
CA ASP A 936 -116.07 27.25 117.32
C ASP A 936 -115.72 26.22 118.40
N ILE A 937 -115.40 26.74 119.58
CA ILE A 937 -114.89 25.98 120.72
C ILE A 937 -115.65 26.35 122.00
N SER A 938 -116.83 26.96 121.86
CA SER A 938 -117.64 27.48 122.96
C SER A 938 -118.01 26.45 124.03
N ASP A 939 -118.12 25.18 123.65
CA ASP A 939 -118.40 24.05 124.55
C ASP A 939 -117.14 23.38 125.14
N TRP A 940 -115.94 23.87 124.80
CA TRP A 940 -114.68 23.14 125.05
C TRP A 940 -113.76 23.84 126.07
N ASN A 941 -114.31 24.59 127.01
CA ASN A 941 -113.50 25.18 128.08
C ASN A 941 -112.81 24.06 128.91
N GLY A 942 -111.48 24.12 129.02
CA GLY A 942 -110.65 23.10 129.67
C GLY A 942 -110.06 22.02 128.76
N TYR A 943 -110.35 22.03 127.45
CA TYR A 943 -109.92 21.00 126.48
C TYR A 943 -108.61 21.39 125.76
N THR A 944 -107.92 20.44 125.13
CA THR A 944 -106.75 20.67 124.28
C THR A 944 -107.04 20.24 122.83
N ILE A 945 -106.75 21.10 121.85
CA ILE A 945 -106.85 20.77 120.42
C ILE A 945 -105.46 20.52 119.86
N TYR A 946 -105.26 19.43 119.12
CA TYR A 946 -104.06 19.08 118.35
C TYR A 946 -104.33 19.27 116.87
N PHE A 947 -103.44 19.95 116.14
CA PHE A 947 -103.52 20.20 114.71
C PHE A 947 -102.40 19.46 113.97
N GLN A 948 -102.68 18.95 112.77
CA GLN A 948 -101.71 18.26 111.91
C GLN A 948 -102.04 18.47 110.42
N ILE A 949 -101.05 18.60 109.54
CA ILE A 949 -101.24 18.53 108.09
C ILE A 949 -101.43 17.06 107.70
N LYS A 950 -102.50 16.75 106.98
CA LYS A 950 -102.74 15.41 106.42
C LYS A 950 -101.67 15.06 105.37
N ALA A 951 -101.28 13.79 105.29
CA ALA A 951 -100.43 13.35 104.19
C ALA A 951 -101.14 13.56 102.83
N THR A 952 -100.34 13.74 101.79
CA THR A 952 -100.79 13.87 100.39
C THR A 952 -99.94 12.95 99.52
N ASP A 953 -100.28 12.82 98.24
CA ASP A 953 -99.51 12.01 97.27
C ASP A 953 -98.06 12.50 97.05
N THR A 954 -97.67 13.63 97.64
CA THR A 954 -96.32 14.21 97.51
C THR A 954 -95.67 14.58 98.84
N TYR A 955 -96.39 14.54 99.97
CA TYR A 955 -95.89 14.95 101.28
C TYR A 955 -96.40 14.04 102.39
N PHE A 956 -95.50 13.70 103.33
CA PHE A 956 -95.85 13.05 104.58
C PHE A 956 -96.83 13.88 105.43
N LYS A 957 -97.54 13.24 106.36
CA LYS A 957 -98.24 13.97 107.44
C LYS A 957 -97.24 14.74 108.31
N SER A 958 -97.61 15.94 108.76
CA SER A 958 -96.76 16.74 109.65
C SER A 958 -96.68 16.13 111.06
N ASN A 959 -95.84 16.67 111.94
CA ASN A 959 -96.02 16.44 113.38
C ASN A 959 -97.25 17.20 113.90
N GLU A 960 -97.82 16.76 115.02
CA GLU A 960 -98.95 17.45 115.68
C GLU A 960 -98.49 18.68 116.46
N LYS A 961 -99.35 19.69 116.56
CA LYS A 961 -99.18 20.85 117.46
C LYS A 961 -100.44 21.12 118.26
N SER A 962 -100.33 21.40 119.56
CA SER A 962 -101.49 21.54 120.45
C SER A 962 -101.74 22.96 120.96
N VAL A 963 -103.00 23.26 121.30
CA VAL A 963 -103.43 24.46 122.02
C VAL A 963 -104.45 24.10 123.11
N LYS A 964 -104.28 24.63 124.32
CA LYS A 964 -105.22 24.43 125.43
C LYS A 964 -106.23 25.58 125.47
N ILE A 965 -107.50 25.25 125.71
CA ILE A 965 -108.61 26.21 125.76
C ILE A 965 -108.93 26.54 127.22
N GLU A 966 -108.80 27.81 127.60
CA GLU A 966 -109.20 28.35 128.90
C GLU A 966 -109.86 29.73 128.67
N PHE A 967 -111.14 29.86 129.04
CA PHE A 967 -111.93 31.11 128.93
C PHE A 967 -112.21 31.75 130.28
#